data_AF-A0A932RLI1-F1
#
_entry.id   AF-A0A932RLI1-F1
#
_cell.length_a   1.000
_cell.length_b   1.000
_cell.length_c   1.000
_cell.angle_alpha   90.00
_cell.angle_beta   90.00
_cell.angle_gamma   90.00
#
_symmetry.space_group_name_H-M   'P 1'
#
loop_
_entity.id
_entity.type
_entity.pdbx_description
1 polymer ?
#
loop_
_entity_poly.entity_id
_entity_poly.type
_entity_poly.pdbx_seq_one_letter_code
_entity_poly.pdbx_strand_id
1 'polypeptide(L)'
;MKTRLCFARSLPVFAFLFSIFALSLAAPLTAQTLQQDLAAFTARPAVSGYEQALAAEIRARLKKFSPQTDNLGNVVVTLGSGAPARLIVAPLDEPGYIVSGITEDGFLRVQRLPQQTPHALFDQLYAAQPVTIHTRKGKWIYGVVAGLSTHLQPGRQNAPRVSHPDEIFVDIGAPSAAEVKLAGADLLDPLGLDRQMYAMGFGKLTAPGIGDRFGAAALVELLRRVDASKVKGTLTVAFVAQQWASSRGLDRLLQHMKADEMIYVGRLLPRRGSAALTTGGGAPQAQPRAPMKETGSGVLIGWANPDAALDGFAAELKKLADGSGVTAAADFTAPLPRASYTQGPELPGRIAHLGIATAWPSTPAEAIDAADLTSLAALLELYAQGTISQPKSQGAEFASDAPAAAPRKLPKTESILKSLVEAYGMSEHEGPVRKEVLKLLPAWAKPETDDAGNLILRVGATGAKSKAPKILFVAHMDELGYAVRAIAADGRLEVLPRGGGIAEFFTGHAVFVHAAKGIRPGVIELPNGWDQPNFEWPRGPQAAGGLARVDVGARSPLEVAQLGIQVGDSITVPKKYRKLFGTRANGRSFDDRVGCAALAAAVWALGTTPQSGQATPKRLPAEITFVWSTGEEIGLVGAKAVADRLATKGEAPDFVFAVDTFVSSDSPLESKRFADAPLGKGFVIRAVDNSNITERAQVDKLIQLARKNQIPVQYGVTGGGNDGAVFLRHGSVDIPIAWPLRYSHSPGEVIDTRDLDALARIVAAIARSW
;
A
#
# COMPACT_ATOMS: atom_id res chain seq x y z
N MET A 1 80.02 20.01 16.66
CA MET A 1 80.57 21.01 15.70
C MET A 1 79.53 22.09 15.43
N LYS A 2 79.98 23.35 15.35
CA LYS A 2 79.33 24.59 14.86
C LYS A 2 77.81 24.64 14.61
N THR A 3 77.10 25.31 15.54
CA THR A 3 76.15 26.44 15.34
C THR A 3 75.37 26.62 14.02
N ARG A 4 74.04 26.78 14.11
CA ARG A 4 73.29 28.05 13.85
C ARG A 4 71.80 28.02 14.29
N LEU A 5 71.47 29.00 15.15
CA LEU A 5 70.24 29.77 15.45
C LEU A 5 68.93 29.45 14.67
N CYS A 6 67.76 29.22 15.30
CA CYS A 6 66.79 30.18 15.95
C CYS A 6 66.01 31.04 14.93
N PHE A 7 64.69 31.34 15.01
CA PHE A 7 63.67 31.47 16.09
C PHE A 7 62.29 30.86 15.64
N ALA A 8 61.14 30.82 16.37
CA ALA A 8 60.80 30.65 17.82
C ALA A 8 59.24 30.66 18.05
N ARG A 9 58.81 30.37 19.31
CA ARG A 9 57.52 30.73 20.00
C ARG A 9 56.19 29.94 19.83
N SER A 10 55.82 29.34 20.97
CA SER A 10 54.48 29.28 21.65
C SER A 10 53.29 28.43 21.16
N LEU A 11 53.10 27.31 21.86
CA LEU A 11 51.85 26.67 22.37
C LEU A 11 50.94 27.67 23.17
N PRO A 12 49.71 27.33 23.69
CA PRO A 12 49.18 25.99 24.04
C PRO A 12 47.64 25.72 23.86
N VAL A 13 47.21 24.56 24.41
CA VAL A 13 45.89 24.18 24.99
C VAL A 13 44.88 23.41 24.11
N PHE A 14 44.82 22.10 24.37
CA PHE A 14 43.67 21.23 24.11
C PHE A 14 42.48 21.60 25.02
N ALA A 15 41.28 21.65 24.47
CA ALA A 15 40.04 21.87 25.24
C ALA A 15 39.28 20.55 25.53
N PHE A 16 38.71 20.50 26.73
CA PHE A 16 37.79 19.49 27.26
C PHE A 16 36.59 19.16 26.35
N LEU A 17 36.27 17.86 26.22
CA LEU A 17 34.95 17.26 25.84
C LEU A 17 35.02 15.76 26.25
N PHE A 18 34.01 15.05 26.74
CA PHE A 18 32.55 15.23 26.78
C PHE A 18 31.95 14.66 28.08
N SER A 19 30.92 15.31 28.64
CA SER A 19 29.90 14.67 29.51
C SER A 19 28.69 15.60 29.68
N ILE A 20 27.68 15.49 28.81
CA ILE A 20 26.37 16.12 29.01
C ILE A 20 25.26 15.14 28.61
N PHE A 21 24.21 15.11 29.43
CA PHE A 21 22.96 14.38 29.27
C PHE A 21 22.32 14.53 27.87
N ALA A 22 21.69 13.45 27.39
CA ALA A 22 20.72 13.52 26.31
C ALA A 22 19.39 14.09 26.85
N LEU A 23 19.14 15.38 26.63
CA LEU A 23 17.78 15.93 26.71
C LEU A 23 17.00 15.51 25.45
N SER A 24 15.82 14.93 25.64
CA SER A 24 14.84 14.75 24.56
C SER A 24 14.27 16.12 24.16
N LEU A 25 14.84 16.75 23.13
CA LEU A 25 14.28 17.96 22.55
C LEU A 25 13.14 17.60 21.59
N ALA A 26 11.98 18.21 21.82
CA ALA A 26 10.87 18.17 20.88
C ALA A 26 11.29 18.83 19.55
N ALA A 27 10.89 18.25 18.42
CA ALA A 27 11.17 18.80 17.11
C ALA A 27 10.54 20.20 16.94
N PRO A 28 11.24 21.17 16.31
CA PRO A 28 10.67 22.48 16.04
C PRO A 28 9.52 22.39 15.03
N LEU A 29 8.51 23.25 15.22
CA LEU A 29 7.45 23.48 14.23
C LEU A 29 8.05 24.10 12.97
N THR A 30 8.36 23.26 11.97
CA THR A 30 8.71 23.71 10.63
C THR A 30 7.50 24.39 9.97
N ALA A 31 7.76 25.35 9.09
CA ALA A 31 6.70 25.97 8.29
C ALA A 31 6.18 24.94 7.28
N GLN A 32 4.92 24.53 7.45
CA GLN A 32 4.30 23.49 6.64
C GLN A 32 3.97 24.00 5.23
N THR A 33 4.33 23.23 4.20
CA THR A 33 4.00 23.51 2.80
C THR A 33 2.64 22.93 2.40
N LEU A 34 2.03 23.45 1.33
CA LEU A 34 0.77 22.95 0.75
C LEU A 34 0.79 21.43 0.46
N GLN A 35 1.92 20.89 -0.01
CA GLN A 35 2.06 19.44 -0.24
C GLN A 35 2.19 18.64 1.07
N GLN A 36 2.82 19.21 2.11
CA GLN A 36 2.90 18.57 3.43
C GLN A 36 1.55 18.57 4.16
N ASP A 37 0.74 19.63 3.98
CA ASP A 37 -0.66 19.65 4.42
C ASP A 37 -1.44 18.54 3.72
N LEU A 38 -1.34 18.43 2.39
CA LEU A 38 -2.02 17.40 1.62
C LEU A 38 -1.60 15.98 2.03
N ALA A 39 -0.30 15.73 2.22
CA ALA A 39 0.22 14.45 2.71
C ALA A 39 -0.36 14.09 4.09
N ALA A 40 -0.47 15.06 4.99
CA ALA A 40 -1.02 14.85 6.32
C ALA A 40 -2.54 14.62 6.30
N PHE A 41 -3.28 15.33 5.44
CA PHE A 41 -4.73 15.19 5.30
C PHE A 41 -5.10 13.88 4.58
N THR A 42 -4.35 13.49 3.54
CA THR A 42 -4.52 12.19 2.88
C THR A 42 -4.21 11.03 3.82
N ALA A 43 -3.17 11.13 4.66
CA ALA A 43 -2.83 10.10 5.65
C ALA A 43 -3.88 9.84 6.75
N ARG A 44 -4.99 10.59 6.79
CA ARG A 44 -6.06 10.44 7.78
C ARG A 44 -7.39 10.09 7.10
N PRO A 45 -7.85 8.83 7.14
CA PRO A 45 -9.21 8.48 6.77
C PRO A 45 -10.22 9.34 7.54
N ALA A 46 -11.17 9.92 6.82
CA ALA A 46 -12.27 10.71 7.38
C ALA A 46 -13.56 10.30 6.68
N VAL A 47 -14.01 9.08 6.98
CA VAL A 47 -15.28 8.52 6.49
C VAL A 47 -16.44 9.44 6.90
N SER A 48 -17.46 9.62 6.05
CA SER A 48 -18.62 10.48 6.36
C SER A 48 -19.21 10.22 7.75
N GLY A 49 -19.22 11.25 8.60
CA GLY A 49 -19.63 11.21 10.00
C GLY A 49 -18.48 11.03 11.02
N TYR A 50 -17.26 10.75 10.55
CA TYR A 50 -16.07 10.46 11.35
C TYR A 50 -14.90 11.42 11.05
N GLU A 51 -15.21 12.65 10.63
CA GLU A 51 -14.25 13.65 10.19
C GLU A 51 -13.47 14.32 11.34
N GLN A 52 -13.79 13.99 12.60
CA GLN A 52 -13.36 14.76 13.78
C GLN A 52 -11.83 14.78 13.96
N ALA A 53 -11.13 13.71 13.55
CA ALA A 53 -9.66 13.64 13.61
C ALA A 53 -9.00 14.63 12.63
N LEU A 54 -9.50 14.71 11.39
CA LEU A 54 -9.04 15.66 10.38
C LEU A 54 -9.45 17.10 10.73
N ALA A 55 -10.70 17.29 11.20
CA ALA A 55 -11.18 18.58 11.67
C ALA A 55 -10.38 19.11 12.88
N ALA A 56 -9.95 18.24 13.79
CA ALA A 56 -9.06 18.62 14.90
C ALA A 56 -7.68 19.08 14.41
N GLU A 57 -7.09 18.40 13.42
CA GLU A 57 -5.82 18.82 12.82
C GLU A 57 -5.93 20.17 12.09
N ILE A 58 -6.99 20.36 11.29
CA ILE A 58 -7.23 21.62 10.58
C ILE A 58 -7.42 22.77 11.58
N ARG A 59 -8.18 22.56 12.67
CA ARG A 59 -8.31 23.54 13.76
C ARG A 59 -6.99 23.86 14.45
N ALA A 60 -6.12 22.85 14.66
CA ALA A 60 -4.80 23.06 15.25
C ALA A 60 -3.91 23.95 14.34
N ARG A 61 -3.92 23.69 13.02
CA ARG A 61 -3.20 24.49 12.02
C ARG A 61 -3.75 25.91 11.88
N LEU A 62 -5.07 26.07 12.00
CA LEU A 62 -5.77 27.35 11.88
C LEU A 62 -5.93 28.10 13.22
N LYS A 63 -5.34 27.62 14.33
CA LYS A 63 -5.55 28.16 15.69
C LYS A 63 -5.43 29.69 15.80
N LYS A 64 -4.53 30.32 15.02
CA LYS A 64 -4.34 31.78 14.98
C LYS A 64 -5.58 32.58 14.50
N PHE A 65 -6.53 31.91 13.86
CA PHE A 65 -7.78 32.48 13.33
C PHE A 65 -9.02 32.19 14.20
N SER A 66 -8.84 31.60 15.39
CA SER A 66 -9.95 31.23 16.29
C SER A 66 -11.07 30.43 15.58
N PRO A 67 -10.75 29.31 14.91
CA PRO A 67 -11.69 28.56 14.10
C PRO A 67 -12.86 28.03 14.94
N GLN A 68 -14.07 28.28 14.48
CA GLN A 68 -15.30 27.80 15.10
C GLN A 68 -15.61 26.38 14.64
N THR A 69 -16.47 25.68 15.39
CA THR A 69 -16.99 24.36 15.00
C THR A 69 -18.47 24.31 15.33
N ASP A 70 -19.30 23.93 14.35
CA ASP A 70 -20.73 23.72 14.59
C ASP A 70 -21.05 22.31 15.12
N ASN A 71 -22.32 22.05 15.37
CA ASN A 71 -22.80 20.78 15.90
C ASN A 71 -22.75 19.60 14.90
N LEU A 72 -22.45 19.86 13.62
CA LEU A 72 -22.25 18.84 12.60
C LEU A 72 -20.76 18.53 12.37
N GLY A 73 -19.86 19.34 12.94
CA GLY A 73 -18.41 19.20 12.82
C GLY A 73 -17.78 20.07 11.73
N ASN A 74 -18.55 20.96 11.09
CA ASN A 74 -18.01 21.91 10.13
C ASN A 74 -17.00 22.83 10.83
N VAL A 75 -15.82 23.05 10.23
CA VAL A 75 -14.82 23.99 10.76
C VAL A 75 -14.93 25.30 9.99
N VAL A 76 -15.03 26.43 10.69
CA VAL A 76 -15.33 27.73 10.06
C VAL A 76 -14.36 28.81 10.54
N VAL A 77 -13.82 29.61 9.62
CA VAL A 77 -13.04 30.83 9.89
C VAL A 77 -13.67 31.99 9.15
N THR A 78 -13.95 33.09 9.86
CA THR A 78 -14.50 34.32 9.29
C THR A 78 -13.51 35.46 9.46
N LEU A 79 -13.23 36.19 8.38
CA LEU A 79 -12.33 37.34 8.30
C LEU A 79 -13.09 38.56 7.76
N GLY A 80 -12.71 39.76 8.18
CA GLY A 80 -13.36 41.00 7.76
C GLY A 80 -14.78 41.15 8.30
N SER A 81 -15.52 42.13 7.77
CA SER A 81 -16.92 42.39 8.09
C SER A 81 -17.58 43.26 7.00
N GLY A 82 -18.91 43.23 6.92
CA GLY A 82 -19.68 43.99 5.92
C GLY A 82 -19.81 43.27 4.58
N ALA A 83 -20.27 43.99 3.56
CA ALA A 83 -20.55 43.46 2.22
C ALA A 83 -19.33 43.55 1.28
N PRO A 84 -19.18 42.63 0.30
CA PRO A 84 -19.99 41.42 0.13
C PRO A 84 -19.68 40.35 1.20
N ALA A 85 -20.66 39.53 1.52
CA ALA A 85 -20.53 38.32 2.33
C ALA A 85 -20.15 37.14 1.43
N ARG A 86 -18.90 36.69 1.51
CA ARG A 86 -18.31 35.69 0.62
C ARG A 86 -18.07 34.39 1.36
N LEU A 87 -18.44 33.26 0.77
CA LEU A 87 -18.28 31.91 1.33
C LEU A 87 -17.40 31.05 0.43
N ILE A 88 -16.34 30.46 0.99
CA ILE A 88 -15.52 29.45 0.30
C ILE A 88 -15.60 28.15 1.11
N VAL A 89 -16.05 27.06 0.50
CA VAL A 89 -16.25 25.76 1.18
C VAL A 89 -15.42 24.65 0.55
N ALA A 90 -14.94 23.69 1.34
CA ALA A 90 -14.34 22.45 0.85
C ALA A 90 -14.77 21.24 1.70
N PRO A 91 -14.97 20.04 1.13
CA PRO A 91 -15.37 18.84 1.88
C PRO A 91 -14.27 18.34 2.84
N LEU A 92 -14.71 17.71 3.92
CA LEU A 92 -13.89 16.99 4.89
C LEU A 92 -14.06 15.47 4.86
N ASP A 93 -15.03 14.94 4.13
CA ASP A 93 -15.34 13.51 4.15
C ASP A 93 -14.98 12.77 2.85
N GLU A 94 -14.80 11.46 2.98
CA GLU A 94 -14.59 10.51 1.89
C GLU A 94 -15.53 9.32 2.06
N PRO A 95 -15.84 8.58 0.98
CA PRO A 95 -16.51 7.28 1.08
C PRO A 95 -15.59 6.24 1.76
N GLY A 96 -16.16 5.40 2.61
CA GLY A 96 -15.44 4.34 3.31
C GLY A 96 -16.40 3.42 4.08
N TYR A 97 -15.94 2.86 5.19
CA TYR A 97 -16.72 1.89 5.96
C TYR A 97 -16.72 2.19 7.47
N ILE A 98 -17.71 1.63 8.15
CA ILE A 98 -17.72 1.44 9.61
C ILE A 98 -17.87 -0.04 9.94
N VAL A 99 -17.44 -0.45 11.14
CA VAL A 99 -17.74 -1.78 11.68
C VAL A 99 -19.25 -1.90 11.94
N SER A 100 -19.90 -2.87 11.31
CA SER A 100 -21.33 -3.18 11.44
C SER A 100 -21.62 -4.43 12.29
N GLY A 101 -20.62 -5.29 12.48
CA GLY A 101 -20.73 -6.52 13.24
C GLY A 101 -19.35 -7.09 13.60
N ILE A 102 -19.34 -8.03 14.53
CA ILE A 102 -18.15 -8.79 14.93
C ILE A 102 -18.55 -10.27 14.94
N THR A 103 -17.85 -11.09 14.17
CA THR A 103 -18.06 -12.53 14.06
C THR A 103 -17.43 -13.27 15.25
N GLU A 104 -17.93 -14.46 15.57
CA GLU A 104 -17.43 -15.25 16.72
C GLU A 104 -15.93 -15.59 16.58
N ASP A 105 -15.48 -15.86 15.35
CA ASP A 105 -14.10 -16.17 14.97
C ASP A 105 -13.19 -14.93 14.75
N GLY A 106 -13.70 -13.73 15.06
CA GLY A 106 -12.87 -12.53 15.25
C GLY A 106 -12.70 -11.61 14.03
N PHE A 107 -13.43 -11.85 12.95
CA PHE A 107 -13.52 -10.92 11.82
C PHE A 107 -14.55 -9.81 12.07
N LEU A 108 -14.28 -8.61 11.58
CA LEU A 108 -15.25 -7.51 11.55
C LEU A 108 -16.11 -7.61 10.29
N ARG A 109 -17.41 -7.35 10.43
CA ARG A 109 -18.32 -7.04 9.32
C ARG A 109 -18.39 -5.54 9.15
N VAL A 110 -18.68 -5.06 7.94
CA VAL A 110 -18.68 -3.62 7.63
C VAL A 110 -20.01 -3.11 7.11
N GLN A 111 -20.20 -1.80 7.16
CA GLN A 111 -21.25 -1.06 6.47
C GLN A 111 -20.61 0.13 5.74
N ARG A 112 -20.89 0.27 4.45
CA ARG A 112 -20.44 1.39 3.61
C ARG A 112 -21.09 2.69 4.05
N LEU A 113 -20.31 3.77 4.15
CA LEU A 113 -20.78 5.14 4.35
C LEU A 113 -20.17 6.08 3.28
N PRO A 114 -20.98 6.87 2.56
CA PRO A 114 -22.45 6.76 2.44
C PRO A 114 -22.84 5.38 1.85
N GLN A 115 -24.12 4.99 1.93
CA GLN A 115 -24.55 3.67 1.44
C GLN A 115 -24.40 3.51 -0.09
N GLN A 116 -24.56 4.60 -0.84
CA GLN A 116 -24.39 4.61 -2.29
C GLN A 116 -22.92 4.46 -2.66
N THR A 117 -22.60 3.48 -3.51
CA THR A 117 -21.24 3.32 -4.04
C THR A 117 -20.81 4.52 -4.90
N PRO A 118 -19.54 4.97 -4.82
CA PRO A 118 -18.98 5.94 -5.76
C PRO A 118 -18.95 5.44 -7.22
N HIS A 119 -18.66 4.15 -7.44
CA HIS A 119 -18.64 3.49 -8.77
C HIS A 119 -18.73 1.95 -8.60
N ALA A 120 -18.88 1.20 -9.69
CA ALA A 120 -19.12 -0.25 -9.67
C ALA A 120 -18.03 -1.08 -8.96
N LEU A 121 -16.78 -0.63 -9.01
CA LEU A 121 -15.61 -1.34 -8.46
C LEU A 121 -15.24 -0.95 -7.02
N PHE A 122 -15.88 0.03 -6.38
CA PHE A 122 -15.40 0.59 -5.10
C PHE A 122 -15.22 -0.47 -4.00
N ASP A 123 -16.17 -1.41 -3.86
CA ASP A 123 -16.06 -2.53 -2.91
C ASP A 123 -14.91 -3.47 -3.26
N GLN A 124 -14.81 -3.84 -4.54
CA GLN A 124 -13.81 -4.79 -5.04
C GLN A 124 -12.38 -4.25 -4.90
N LEU A 125 -12.17 -2.94 -5.03
CA LEU A 125 -10.87 -2.31 -4.83
C LEU A 125 -10.42 -2.26 -3.36
N TYR A 126 -11.30 -2.59 -2.41
CA TYR A 126 -10.90 -2.84 -1.02
C TYR A 126 -10.51 -4.31 -0.77
N ALA A 127 -10.85 -5.25 -1.66
CA ALA A 127 -10.60 -6.67 -1.46
C ALA A 127 -9.10 -6.96 -1.34
N ALA A 128 -8.74 -7.78 -0.34
CA ALA A 128 -7.36 -8.12 -0.01
C ALA A 128 -6.43 -6.92 0.28
N GLN A 129 -6.97 -5.74 0.65
CA GLN A 129 -6.16 -4.57 0.98
C GLN A 129 -5.91 -4.40 2.48
N PRO A 130 -4.73 -3.89 2.88
CA PRO A 130 -4.50 -3.43 4.24
C PRO A 130 -5.36 -2.20 4.55
N VAL A 131 -5.96 -2.19 5.73
CA VAL A 131 -6.82 -1.11 6.24
C VAL A 131 -6.36 -0.65 7.62
N THR A 132 -6.83 0.54 8.00
CA THR A 132 -6.69 1.09 9.34
C THR A 132 -8.07 1.35 9.94
N ILE A 133 -8.24 1.02 11.21
CA ILE A 133 -9.49 1.18 11.97
C ILE A 133 -9.24 2.21 13.07
N HIS A 134 -10.06 3.27 13.15
CA HIS A 134 -9.96 4.27 14.21
C HIS A 134 -10.90 3.90 15.36
N THR A 135 -10.33 3.36 16.42
CA THR A 135 -11.08 2.92 17.60
C THR A 135 -11.69 4.08 18.38
N ARG A 136 -12.82 3.84 19.07
CA ARG A 136 -13.44 4.76 20.05
C ARG A 136 -12.47 5.41 21.06
N LYS A 137 -11.32 4.78 21.33
CA LYS A 137 -10.26 5.27 22.23
C LYS A 137 -9.25 6.21 21.54
N GLY A 138 -9.51 6.65 20.30
CA GLY A 138 -8.62 7.52 19.53
C GLY A 138 -7.34 6.84 19.03
N LYS A 139 -7.31 5.50 18.99
CA LYS A 139 -6.17 4.72 18.46
C LYS A 139 -6.47 4.20 17.08
N TRP A 140 -5.51 4.34 16.17
CA TRP A 140 -5.49 3.63 14.90
C TRP A 140 -4.87 2.24 15.10
N ILE A 141 -5.57 1.21 14.63
CA ILE A 141 -5.06 -0.17 14.59
C ILE A 141 -5.06 -0.68 13.13
N TYR A 142 -4.21 -1.66 12.84
CA TYR A 142 -4.14 -2.28 11.52
C TYR A 142 -5.13 -3.45 11.37
N GLY A 143 -5.61 -3.64 10.16
CA GLY A 143 -6.33 -4.83 9.72
C GLY A 143 -6.14 -5.06 8.22
N VAL A 144 -6.81 -6.07 7.69
CA VAL A 144 -6.85 -6.39 6.25
C VAL A 144 -8.27 -6.75 5.87
N VAL A 145 -8.77 -6.26 4.75
CA VAL A 145 -9.99 -6.80 4.14
C VAL A 145 -9.70 -8.21 3.62
N ALA A 146 -10.55 -9.18 3.96
CA ALA A 146 -10.38 -10.56 3.52
C ALA A 146 -10.32 -10.65 1.99
N GLY A 147 -9.35 -11.41 1.50
CA GLY A 147 -9.20 -11.76 0.08
C GLY A 147 -9.64 -13.19 -0.22
N LEU A 148 -9.83 -13.47 -1.51
CA LEU A 148 -9.78 -14.82 -2.05
C LEU A 148 -8.34 -15.19 -2.39
N SER A 149 -7.95 -16.44 -2.19
CA SER A 149 -6.59 -16.92 -2.44
C SER A 149 -6.53 -17.67 -3.78
N THR A 150 -5.54 -17.36 -4.63
CA THR A 150 -5.44 -17.89 -6.02
C THR A 150 -5.53 -19.42 -6.07
N HIS A 151 -4.78 -20.11 -5.21
CA HIS A 151 -4.70 -21.58 -5.21
C HIS A 151 -5.94 -22.32 -4.65
N LEU A 152 -6.93 -21.60 -4.11
CA LEU A 152 -8.19 -22.16 -3.59
C LEU A 152 -9.40 -21.95 -4.53
N GLN A 153 -9.17 -21.37 -5.72
CA GLN A 153 -10.22 -21.09 -6.71
C GLN A 153 -10.65 -22.23 -7.64
N PRO A 154 -9.83 -23.25 -8.00
CA PRO A 154 -10.22 -24.25 -9.00
C PRO A 154 -11.55 -24.96 -8.68
N GLY A 155 -12.56 -24.74 -9.51
CA GLY A 155 -13.83 -25.48 -9.48
C GLY A 155 -14.94 -24.95 -8.54
N ARG A 156 -14.86 -23.71 -8.03
CA ARG A 156 -15.97 -23.12 -7.26
C ARG A 156 -17.20 -22.85 -8.13
N GLN A 157 -18.33 -23.47 -7.80
CA GLN A 157 -19.63 -23.16 -8.42
C GLN A 157 -20.19 -21.80 -7.95
N ASN A 158 -20.01 -21.47 -6.67
CA ASN A 158 -20.50 -20.25 -6.04
C ASN A 158 -19.34 -19.55 -5.31
N ALA A 159 -18.47 -18.84 -6.04
CA ALA A 159 -17.42 -18.04 -5.41
C ALA A 159 -18.02 -16.75 -4.77
N PRO A 160 -17.55 -16.34 -3.58
CA PRO A 160 -17.97 -15.07 -2.96
C PRO A 160 -17.71 -13.87 -3.87
N ARG A 161 -18.62 -12.89 -3.82
CA ARG A 161 -18.54 -11.66 -4.63
C ARG A 161 -18.03 -10.52 -3.77
N VAL A 162 -16.71 -10.38 -3.68
CA VAL A 162 -16.02 -9.29 -2.95
C VAL A 162 -16.32 -7.87 -3.49
N SER A 163 -17.16 -7.74 -4.50
CA SER A 163 -17.77 -6.49 -4.97
C SER A 163 -19.06 -6.09 -4.22
N HIS A 164 -19.46 -6.82 -3.16
CA HIS A 164 -20.62 -6.48 -2.33
C HIS A 164 -20.26 -6.40 -0.84
N PRO A 165 -20.77 -5.42 -0.07
CA PRO A 165 -20.50 -5.29 1.37
C PRO A 165 -20.82 -6.54 2.20
N ASP A 166 -21.77 -7.38 1.76
CA ASP A 166 -22.09 -8.64 2.44
C ASP A 166 -20.97 -9.69 2.38
N GLU A 167 -19.96 -9.50 1.53
CA GLU A 167 -18.76 -10.34 1.43
C GLU A 167 -17.50 -9.59 1.89
N ILE A 168 -17.63 -8.42 2.52
CA ILE A 168 -16.51 -7.68 3.09
C ILE A 168 -16.37 -8.04 4.57
N PHE A 169 -15.27 -8.73 4.88
CA PHE A 169 -14.81 -9.02 6.24
C PHE A 169 -13.47 -8.32 6.47
N VAL A 170 -13.18 -7.89 7.70
CA VAL A 170 -11.86 -7.33 8.07
C VAL A 170 -11.22 -8.16 9.16
N ASP A 171 -10.01 -8.64 8.87
CA ASP A 171 -9.12 -9.39 9.76
C ASP A 171 -8.17 -8.42 10.48
N ILE A 172 -8.35 -8.26 11.79
CA ILE A 172 -7.44 -7.46 12.64
C ILE A 172 -6.42 -8.34 13.39
N GLY A 173 -6.30 -9.61 13.01
CA GLY A 173 -5.45 -10.60 13.68
C GLY A 173 -6.05 -11.21 14.95
N ALA A 174 -7.31 -10.90 15.28
CA ALA A 174 -8.00 -11.46 16.43
C ALA A 174 -8.64 -12.83 16.09
N PRO A 175 -8.43 -13.88 16.90
CA PRO A 175 -9.02 -15.21 16.71
C PRO A 175 -10.41 -15.37 17.34
N SER A 176 -10.99 -14.32 17.93
CA SER A 176 -12.34 -14.35 18.49
C SER A 176 -12.95 -12.95 18.69
N ALA A 177 -14.27 -12.87 18.77
CA ALA A 177 -15.01 -11.64 19.11
C ALA A 177 -14.57 -10.99 20.44
N ALA A 178 -14.09 -11.78 21.41
CA ALA A 178 -13.58 -11.26 22.68
C ALA A 178 -12.21 -10.58 22.50
N GLU A 179 -11.33 -11.17 21.69
CA GLU A 179 -10.03 -10.59 21.37
C GLU A 179 -10.14 -9.36 20.45
N VAL A 180 -11.17 -9.27 19.60
CA VAL A 180 -11.50 -8.04 18.86
C VAL A 180 -11.73 -6.86 19.81
N LYS A 181 -12.57 -7.05 20.84
CA LYS A 181 -12.85 -6.03 21.85
C LYS A 181 -11.62 -5.68 22.69
N LEU A 182 -10.70 -6.64 22.89
CA LEU A 182 -9.41 -6.41 23.56
C LEU A 182 -8.43 -5.62 22.68
N ALA A 183 -8.42 -5.86 21.36
CA ALA A 183 -7.70 -5.05 20.38
C ALA A 183 -8.21 -3.60 20.36
N GLY A 184 -9.49 -3.40 20.70
CA GLY A 184 -10.14 -2.11 20.89
C GLY A 184 -11.06 -1.70 19.75
N ALA A 185 -11.26 -2.56 18.75
CA ALA A 185 -12.28 -2.36 17.72
C ALA A 185 -13.67 -2.72 18.26
N ASP A 186 -14.66 -1.92 17.90
CA ASP A 186 -16.06 -2.08 18.29
C ASP A 186 -16.99 -1.61 17.16
N LEU A 187 -18.29 -1.83 17.32
CA LEU A 187 -19.31 -1.34 16.38
C LEU A 187 -19.17 0.17 16.14
N LEU A 188 -19.46 0.62 14.92
CA LEU A 188 -19.37 2.00 14.45
C LEU A 188 -17.93 2.57 14.34
N ASP A 189 -16.87 1.84 14.70
CA ASP A 189 -15.51 2.32 14.42
C ASP A 189 -15.29 2.45 12.90
N PRO A 190 -14.85 3.60 12.38
CA PRO A 190 -14.61 3.81 10.95
C PRO A 190 -13.30 3.15 10.51
N LEU A 191 -13.28 2.71 9.26
CA LEU A 191 -12.10 2.16 8.62
C LEU A 191 -11.97 2.59 7.15
N GLY A 192 -10.72 2.66 6.71
CA GLY A 192 -10.33 2.95 5.34
C GLY A 192 -8.96 2.36 5.04
N LEU A 193 -8.56 2.38 3.76
CA LEU A 193 -7.26 1.85 3.30
C LEU A 193 -6.09 2.41 4.13
N ASP A 194 -5.12 1.55 4.47
CA ASP A 194 -3.80 1.99 4.91
C ASP A 194 -3.12 2.69 3.73
N ARG A 195 -2.60 3.89 3.98
CA ARG A 195 -2.43 4.88 2.92
C ARG A 195 -1.17 5.72 3.08
N GLN A 196 -0.56 6.03 1.96
CA GLN A 196 0.61 6.89 1.84
C GLN A 196 0.48 7.69 0.54
N MET A 197 0.93 8.94 0.57
CA MET A 197 1.05 9.75 -0.64
C MET A 197 2.41 9.51 -1.29
N TYR A 198 2.40 9.31 -2.61
CA TYR A 198 3.59 9.13 -3.43
C TYR A 198 3.72 10.25 -4.47
N ALA A 199 4.94 10.72 -4.69
CA ALA A 199 5.26 11.65 -5.77
C ALA A 199 5.62 10.85 -7.03
N MET A 200 4.86 11.06 -8.10
CA MET A 200 5.07 10.46 -9.41
C MET A 200 5.97 11.38 -10.27
N GLY A 201 6.22 11.00 -11.52
CA GLY A 201 6.86 11.88 -12.49
C GLY A 201 6.07 13.17 -12.74
N PHE A 202 6.79 14.21 -13.16
CA PHE A 202 6.22 15.45 -13.70
C PHE A 202 5.25 16.19 -12.78
N GLY A 203 5.50 16.16 -11.46
CA GLY A 203 4.73 16.94 -10.48
C GLY A 203 3.41 16.31 -10.03
N LYS A 204 3.07 15.12 -10.54
CA LYS A 204 1.86 14.40 -10.11
C LYS A 204 2.03 13.76 -8.74
N LEU A 205 0.93 13.69 -8.00
CA LEU A 205 0.84 13.08 -6.67
C LEU A 205 -0.28 12.03 -6.68
N THR A 206 -0.07 10.88 -6.05
CA THR A 206 -1.10 9.84 -5.87
C THR A 206 -1.27 9.44 -4.41
N ALA A 207 -2.53 9.29 -3.96
CA ALA A 207 -2.90 8.72 -2.67
C ALA A 207 -4.41 8.37 -2.62
N PRO A 208 -4.84 7.39 -1.81
CA PRO A 208 -6.25 7.20 -1.49
C PRO A 208 -6.92 8.49 -1.01
N GLY A 209 -8.04 8.88 -1.63
CA GLY A 209 -8.84 10.03 -1.23
C GLY A 209 -8.26 11.41 -1.54
N ILE A 210 -7.12 11.53 -2.25
CA ILE A 210 -6.46 12.83 -2.54
C ILE A 210 -7.39 13.85 -3.22
N GLY A 211 -8.35 13.38 -4.03
CA GLY A 211 -9.41 14.16 -4.66
C GLY A 211 -10.42 14.80 -3.68
N ASP A 212 -10.60 14.26 -2.48
CA ASP A 212 -11.39 14.91 -1.41
C ASP A 212 -10.52 15.79 -0.51
N ARG A 213 -9.18 15.64 -0.54
CA ARG A 213 -8.25 16.38 0.35
C ARG A 213 -7.65 17.64 -0.26
N PHE A 214 -7.54 17.73 -1.58
CA PHE A 214 -6.91 18.89 -2.23
C PHE A 214 -7.60 20.22 -1.89
N GLY A 215 -8.94 20.22 -1.80
CA GLY A 215 -9.71 21.42 -1.46
C GLY A 215 -9.40 21.91 -0.05
N ALA A 216 -9.41 21.02 0.94
CA ALA A 216 -9.03 21.35 2.31
C ALA A 216 -7.58 21.86 2.41
N ALA A 217 -6.63 21.26 1.69
CA ALA A 217 -5.25 21.74 1.63
C ALA A 217 -5.17 23.16 1.02
N ALA A 218 -5.89 23.42 -0.08
CA ALA A 218 -5.96 24.74 -0.70
C ALA A 218 -6.59 25.80 0.21
N LEU A 219 -7.61 25.47 1.00
CA LEU A 219 -8.27 26.43 1.91
C LEU A 219 -7.40 26.73 3.16
N VAL A 220 -6.62 25.76 3.63
CA VAL A 220 -5.61 26.01 4.69
C VAL A 220 -4.48 26.87 4.16
N GLU A 221 -4.02 26.68 2.92
CA GLU A 221 -3.01 27.54 2.27
C GLU A 221 -3.55 28.95 2.01
N LEU A 222 -4.80 29.10 1.56
CA LEU A 222 -5.47 30.39 1.47
C LEU A 222 -5.42 31.14 2.80
N LEU A 223 -5.88 30.50 3.88
CA LEU A 223 -5.84 31.10 5.22
C LEU A 223 -4.41 31.33 5.71
N ARG A 224 -3.44 30.50 5.32
CA ARG A 224 -2.02 30.71 5.66
C ARG A 224 -1.48 32.01 5.06
N ARG A 225 -1.87 32.33 3.81
CA ARG A 225 -1.37 33.46 3.02
C ARG A 225 -2.16 34.77 3.16
N VAL A 226 -3.47 34.69 3.35
CA VAL A 226 -4.36 35.86 3.31
C VAL A 226 -3.99 36.89 4.40
N ASP A 227 -3.83 38.13 3.98
CA ASP A 227 -3.73 39.28 4.86
C ASP A 227 -5.15 39.74 5.22
N ALA A 228 -5.55 39.50 6.48
CA ALA A 228 -6.89 39.84 6.97
C ALA A 228 -7.21 41.34 6.83
N SER A 229 -6.21 42.23 6.74
CA SER A 229 -6.42 43.67 6.51
C SER A 229 -6.80 44.03 5.07
N LYS A 230 -6.56 43.13 4.11
CA LYS A 230 -6.89 43.30 2.68
C LYS A 230 -8.20 42.65 2.27
N VAL A 231 -8.82 41.88 3.16
CA VAL A 231 -10.12 41.24 2.93
C VAL A 231 -11.20 42.31 2.83
N LYS A 232 -11.79 42.46 1.64
CA LYS A 232 -12.97 43.31 1.42
C LYS A 232 -14.24 42.57 1.85
N GLY A 233 -15.13 43.27 2.55
CA GLY A 233 -16.36 42.69 3.09
C GLY A 233 -16.10 41.60 4.12
N THR A 234 -16.97 40.60 4.15
CA THR A 234 -16.84 39.41 5.00
C THR A 234 -16.37 38.23 4.15
N LEU A 235 -15.32 37.54 4.57
CA LEU A 235 -14.88 36.28 3.96
C LEU A 235 -14.99 35.16 4.98
N THR A 236 -15.87 34.19 4.73
CA THR A 236 -15.95 32.95 5.51
C THR A 236 -15.37 31.79 4.72
N VAL A 237 -14.39 31.11 5.31
CA VAL A 237 -13.75 29.91 4.78
C VAL A 237 -14.20 28.74 5.65
N ALA A 238 -14.80 27.72 5.06
CA ALA A 238 -15.40 26.61 5.79
C ALA A 238 -14.98 25.25 5.23
N PHE A 239 -14.87 24.29 6.14
CA PHE A 239 -14.55 22.90 5.86
C PHE A 239 -15.77 22.06 6.27
N VAL A 240 -16.45 21.44 5.30
CA VAL A 240 -17.79 20.85 5.50
C VAL A 240 -17.75 19.34 5.71
N ALA A 241 -18.37 18.88 6.80
CA ALA A 241 -18.52 17.46 7.14
C ALA A 241 -19.73 16.82 6.41
N GLN A 242 -19.76 15.49 6.29
CA GLN A 242 -20.88 14.74 5.70
C GLN A 242 -21.32 15.23 4.30
N GLN A 243 -20.40 15.75 3.48
CA GLN A 243 -20.70 16.24 2.14
C GLN A 243 -21.03 15.08 1.17
N TRP A 244 -20.40 13.91 1.34
CA TRP A 244 -20.77 12.70 0.62
C TRP A 244 -22.14 12.15 1.06
N ALA A 245 -22.59 12.42 2.28
CA ALA A 245 -23.90 12.04 2.80
C ALA A 245 -24.99 13.09 2.47
N SER A 246 -25.13 13.43 1.19
CA SER A 246 -26.10 14.43 0.66
C SER A 246 -25.89 15.86 1.18
N SER A 247 -24.64 16.35 1.11
CA SER A 247 -24.29 17.77 1.32
C SER A 247 -24.59 18.37 2.69
N ARG A 248 -24.82 17.54 3.73
CA ARG A 248 -25.34 17.99 5.04
C ARG A 248 -24.51 19.12 5.67
N GLY A 249 -23.19 19.05 5.56
CA GLY A 249 -22.29 20.09 6.06
C GLY A 249 -22.55 21.44 5.42
N LEU A 250 -22.60 21.49 4.09
CA LEU A 250 -22.92 22.70 3.34
C LEU A 250 -24.35 23.19 3.63
N ASP A 251 -25.33 22.29 3.63
CA ASP A 251 -26.72 22.62 3.90
C ASP A 251 -26.88 23.27 5.29
N ARG A 252 -26.22 22.70 6.30
CA ARG A 252 -26.19 23.22 7.68
C ARG A 252 -25.54 24.59 7.78
N LEU A 253 -24.55 24.92 6.94
CA LEU A 253 -23.99 26.27 6.90
C LEU A 253 -25.01 27.25 6.30
N LEU A 254 -25.50 26.98 5.10
CA LEU A 254 -26.39 27.87 4.33
C LEU A 254 -27.73 28.16 5.04
N GLN A 255 -28.24 27.25 5.87
CA GLN A 255 -29.41 27.50 6.72
C GLN A 255 -29.17 28.55 7.82
N HIS A 256 -27.92 28.80 8.20
CA HIS A 256 -27.54 29.71 9.30
C HIS A 256 -26.69 30.89 8.87
N MET A 257 -26.27 30.95 7.60
CA MET A 257 -25.50 32.07 7.04
C MET A 257 -26.02 32.44 5.66
N LYS A 258 -26.13 33.75 5.41
CA LYS A 258 -26.38 34.29 4.07
C LYS A 258 -25.06 34.76 3.48
N ALA A 259 -24.79 34.33 2.26
CA ALA A 259 -23.66 34.79 1.45
C ALA A 259 -24.20 35.41 0.16
N ASP A 260 -23.57 36.48 -0.29
CA ASP A 260 -23.81 37.10 -1.60
C ASP A 260 -23.12 36.28 -2.70
N GLU A 261 -21.98 35.67 -2.37
CA GLU A 261 -21.14 34.88 -3.27
C GLU A 261 -20.68 33.57 -2.60
N MET A 262 -20.70 32.46 -3.35
CA MET A 262 -20.16 31.19 -2.88
C MET A 262 -19.22 30.52 -3.89
N ILE A 263 -18.06 30.07 -3.42
CA ILE A 263 -17.15 29.18 -4.14
C ILE A 263 -17.14 27.82 -3.44
N TYR A 264 -17.59 26.78 -4.14
CA TYR A 264 -17.43 25.39 -3.71
C TYR A 264 -16.13 24.82 -4.29
N VAL A 265 -15.22 24.35 -3.44
CA VAL A 265 -13.92 23.81 -3.82
C VAL A 265 -13.88 22.30 -3.57
N GLY A 266 -13.79 21.50 -4.62
CA GLY A 266 -13.71 20.05 -4.53
C GLY A 266 -13.89 19.36 -5.87
N ARG A 267 -13.87 18.02 -5.90
CA ARG A 267 -14.07 17.22 -7.13
C ARG A 267 -15.27 17.73 -7.94
N LEU A 268 -15.12 17.82 -9.26
CA LEU A 268 -16.26 18.01 -10.15
C LEU A 268 -17.19 16.79 -10.05
N LEU A 269 -18.50 17.02 -10.15
CA LEU A 269 -19.50 15.99 -9.90
C LEU A 269 -19.89 15.30 -11.23
N PRO A 270 -19.84 13.95 -11.32
CA PRO A 270 -20.36 13.24 -12.47
C PRO A 270 -21.89 13.35 -12.54
N ARG A 271 -22.43 13.22 -13.76
CA ARG A 271 -23.88 13.19 -13.99
C ARG A 271 -24.47 11.93 -13.33
N ARG A 272 -25.55 12.07 -12.57
CA ARG A 272 -26.24 10.93 -11.93
C ARG A 272 -27.42 10.47 -12.78
N GLY A 273 -27.46 9.18 -13.13
CA GLY A 273 -28.61 8.51 -13.75
C GLY A 273 -28.43 8.13 -15.23
N SER A 274 -29.22 7.17 -15.69
CA SER A 274 -29.15 6.54 -17.03
C SER A 274 -29.73 7.38 -18.18
N ALA A 275 -29.97 8.68 -17.97
CA ALA A 275 -30.49 9.57 -19.01
C ALA A 275 -29.39 9.88 -20.03
N ALA A 276 -29.25 9.00 -21.02
CA ALA A 276 -28.50 9.30 -22.24
C ALA A 276 -29.05 10.59 -22.88
N LEU A 277 -28.18 11.37 -23.50
CA LEU A 277 -28.59 12.47 -24.38
C LEU A 277 -29.33 11.87 -25.58
N THR A 278 -30.68 11.89 -25.55
CA THR A 278 -31.51 11.57 -26.71
C THR A 278 -31.51 12.73 -27.71
N THR A 279 -30.34 13.09 -28.21
CA THR A 279 -30.20 13.96 -29.37
C THR A 279 -30.54 13.16 -30.63
N GLY A 280 -31.81 13.20 -31.02
CA GLY A 280 -32.34 12.80 -32.33
C GLY A 280 -31.74 11.54 -32.98
N GLY A 281 -32.30 10.36 -32.68
CA GLY A 281 -32.15 9.15 -33.52
C GLY A 281 -30.76 8.49 -33.59
N GLY A 282 -29.73 9.04 -32.95
CA GLY A 282 -28.41 8.43 -32.85
C GLY A 282 -28.33 7.32 -31.81
N ALA A 283 -27.32 6.44 -31.95
CA ALA A 283 -26.95 5.47 -30.92
C ALA A 283 -26.59 6.21 -29.60
N PRO A 284 -26.87 5.62 -28.42
CA PRO A 284 -26.59 6.28 -27.14
C PRO A 284 -25.09 6.58 -27.01
N GLN A 285 -24.74 7.86 -26.96
CA GLN A 285 -23.38 8.28 -26.66
C GLN A 285 -23.02 7.89 -25.23
N ALA A 286 -21.79 7.38 -25.03
CA ALA A 286 -21.25 7.13 -23.71
C ALA A 286 -21.25 8.42 -22.89
N GLN A 287 -21.65 8.35 -21.62
CA GLN A 287 -21.72 9.55 -20.77
C GLN A 287 -20.30 10.10 -20.55
N PRO A 288 -20.08 11.42 -20.72
CA PRO A 288 -18.76 12.01 -20.48
C PRO A 288 -18.39 11.88 -18.99
N ARG A 289 -17.17 11.38 -18.75
CA ARG A 289 -16.55 11.28 -17.42
C ARG A 289 -16.30 12.67 -16.85
N ALA A 290 -16.48 12.86 -15.55
CA ALA A 290 -16.14 14.09 -14.84
C ALA A 290 -14.95 13.85 -13.90
N PRO A 291 -13.90 14.69 -13.92
CA PRO A 291 -13.60 15.72 -14.93
C PRO A 291 -13.35 15.11 -16.32
N MET A 292 -13.60 15.86 -17.39
CA MET A 292 -13.18 15.49 -18.75
C MET A 292 -11.73 15.93 -19.02
N LYS A 293 -11.23 16.91 -18.25
CA LYS A 293 -9.86 17.39 -18.34
C LYS A 293 -8.87 16.50 -17.59
N GLU A 294 -7.69 16.40 -18.17
CA GLU A 294 -6.54 15.65 -17.66
C GLU A 294 -5.78 16.40 -16.55
N THR A 295 -5.05 15.67 -15.69
CA THR A 295 -4.14 16.30 -14.70
C THR A 295 -3.08 17.15 -15.39
N GLY A 296 -2.87 18.38 -14.91
CA GLY A 296 -2.02 19.41 -15.53
C GLY A 296 -2.82 20.47 -16.31
N SER A 297 -4.14 20.54 -16.12
CA SER A 297 -5.04 21.48 -16.84
C SER A 297 -5.29 22.81 -16.09
N GLY A 298 -4.63 23.02 -14.95
CA GLY A 298 -4.88 24.14 -14.05
C GLY A 298 -6.18 23.99 -13.24
N VAL A 299 -6.75 25.12 -12.83
CA VAL A 299 -8.01 25.16 -12.08
C VAL A 299 -9.19 24.84 -13.01
N LEU A 300 -10.00 23.86 -12.65
CA LEU A 300 -11.23 23.56 -13.36
C LEU A 300 -12.39 24.39 -12.79
N ILE A 301 -12.99 25.22 -13.64
CA ILE A 301 -14.21 25.97 -13.35
C ILE A 301 -15.38 25.11 -13.85
N GLY A 302 -16.13 24.54 -12.90
CA GLY A 302 -17.24 23.65 -13.16
C GLY A 302 -18.41 24.36 -13.84
N TRP A 303 -18.86 23.80 -14.95
CA TRP A 303 -19.91 24.37 -15.80
C TRP A 303 -20.90 23.30 -16.25
N ALA A 304 -22.19 23.64 -16.32
CA ALA A 304 -23.24 22.65 -16.62
C ALA A 304 -23.28 22.25 -18.12
N ASN A 305 -22.77 23.11 -19.01
CA ASN A 305 -22.61 22.84 -20.43
C ASN A 305 -21.18 23.25 -20.87
N PRO A 306 -20.20 22.33 -20.86
CA PRO A 306 -18.79 22.66 -21.08
C PRO A 306 -18.49 23.22 -22.48
N ASP A 307 -19.39 23.02 -23.45
CA ASP A 307 -19.27 23.53 -24.82
C ASP A 307 -19.82 24.96 -24.97
N ALA A 308 -20.53 25.49 -23.97
CA ALA A 308 -20.97 26.88 -23.93
C ALA A 308 -19.91 27.78 -23.28
N ALA A 309 -19.88 29.05 -23.72
CA ALA A 309 -19.09 30.08 -23.02
C ALA A 309 -19.52 30.16 -21.55
N LEU A 310 -18.55 30.38 -20.66
CA LEU A 310 -18.82 30.72 -19.26
C LEU A 310 -19.57 32.06 -19.21
N ASP A 311 -20.55 32.16 -18.30
CA ASP A 311 -21.19 33.43 -17.94
C ASP A 311 -21.09 33.69 -16.42
N GLY A 312 -21.69 34.81 -15.99
CA GLY A 312 -21.85 35.16 -14.58
C GLY A 312 -20.56 35.10 -13.76
N PHE A 313 -20.68 34.58 -12.53
CA PHE A 313 -19.57 34.51 -11.60
C PHE A 313 -18.45 33.55 -12.05
N ALA A 314 -18.78 32.52 -12.84
CA ALA A 314 -17.78 31.62 -13.42
C ALA A 314 -16.89 32.33 -14.46
N ALA A 315 -17.48 33.18 -15.32
CA ALA A 315 -16.73 34.01 -16.26
C ALA A 315 -15.86 35.06 -15.56
N GLU A 316 -16.35 35.65 -14.47
CA GLU A 316 -15.58 36.59 -13.65
C GLU A 316 -14.34 35.93 -13.03
N LEU A 317 -14.47 34.73 -12.47
CA LEU A 317 -13.34 33.97 -11.92
C LEU A 317 -12.35 33.54 -13.01
N LYS A 318 -12.83 33.16 -14.20
CA LYS A 318 -11.96 32.88 -15.36
C LYS A 318 -11.15 34.11 -15.76
N LYS A 319 -11.80 35.28 -15.84
CA LYS A 319 -11.14 36.56 -16.15
C LYS A 319 -10.12 36.98 -15.08
N LEU A 320 -10.41 36.72 -13.80
CA LEU A 320 -9.49 36.96 -12.68
C LEU A 320 -8.23 36.08 -12.77
N ALA A 321 -8.41 34.80 -13.13
CA ALA A 321 -7.32 33.86 -13.36
C ALA A 321 -6.43 34.30 -14.53
N ASP A 322 -7.06 34.55 -15.70
CA ASP A 322 -6.36 34.96 -16.92
C ASP A 322 -5.58 36.27 -16.74
N GLY A 323 -6.20 37.27 -16.11
CA GLY A 323 -5.57 38.57 -15.82
C GLY A 323 -4.40 38.51 -14.83
N SER A 324 -4.20 37.36 -14.17
CA SER A 324 -3.14 37.14 -13.18
C SER A 324 -2.18 36.01 -13.56
N GLY A 325 -2.29 35.46 -14.77
CA GLY A 325 -1.45 34.35 -15.25
C GLY A 325 -1.71 33.00 -14.56
N VAL A 326 -2.85 32.81 -13.90
CA VAL A 326 -3.23 31.54 -13.28
C VAL A 326 -3.94 30.66 -14.31
N THR A 327 -3.41 29.47 -14.57
CA THR A 327 -4.02 28.52 -15.51
C THR A 327 -5.37 28.05 -15.00
N ALA A 328 -6.43 28.28 -15.79
CA ALA A 328 -7.78 27.80 -15.51
C ALA A 328 -8.52 27.42 -16.80
N ALA A 329 -9.40 26.43 -16.72
CA ALA A 329 -10.20 25.91 -17.83
C ALA A 329 -11.64 25.63 -17.38
N ALA A 330 -12.61 25.69 -18.29
CA ALA A 330 -13.96 25.18 -18.04
C ALA A 330 -13.99 23.65 -18.17
N ASP A 331 -14.79 22.97 -17.33
CA ASP A 331 -15.06 21.54 -17.43
C ASP A 331 -16.44 21.19 -16.84
N PHE A 332 -16.99 20.02 -17.17
CA PHE A 332 -18.33 19.62 -16.75
C PHE A 332 -18.42 19.34 -15.25
N THR A 333 -19.47 19.87 -14.60
CA THR A 333 -19.90 19.43 -13.27
C THR A 333 -21.42 19.34 -13.19
N ALA A 334 -21.92 18.33 -12.48
CA ALA A 334 -23.34 18.27 -12.13
C ALA A 334 -23.70 19.36 -11.10
N PRO A 335 -24.98 19.80 -11.02
CA PRO A 335 -25.41 20.84 -10.10
C PRO A 335 -25.09 20.56 -8.63
N LEU A 336 -24.83 21.66 -7.89
CA LEU A 336 -24.74 21.69 -6.44
C LEU A 336 -26.08 22.17 -5.83
N PRO A 337 -26.38 21.85 -4.56
CA PRO A 337 -25.75 20.79 -3.75
C PRO A 337 -26.09 19.39 -4.30
N ARG A 338 -25.39 18.34 -3.82
CA ARG A 338 -25.72 16.96 -4.21
C ARG A 338 -27.14 16.60 -3.77
N ALA A 339 -27.85 15.83 -4.59
CA ALA A 339 -29.21 15.36 -4.32
C ALA A 339 -29.39 14.80 -2.89
N SER A 340 -30.47 15.22 -2.24
CA SER A 340 -30.83 14.90 -0.86
C SER A 340 -32.29 14.42 -0.78
N TYR A 341 -32.66 13.79 0.32
CA TYR A 341 -34.04 13.38 0.61
C TYR A 341 -34.94 14.56 1.00
N THR A 342 -34.35 15.68 1.41
CA THR A 342 -35.04 16.93 1.73
C THR A 342 -34.68 17.99 0.69
N GLN A 343 -35.54 19.00 0.53
CA GLN A 343 -35.19 20.19 -0.24
C GLN A 343 -33.96 20.87 0.40
N GLY A 344 -32.91 21.09 -0.39
CA GLY A 344 -31.72 21.82 0.06
C GLY A 344 -32.02 23.32 0.28
N PRO A 345 -31.15 24.04 1.01
CA PRO A 345 -31.26 25.49 1.13
C PRO A 345 -31.08 26.18 -0.23
N GLU A 346 -31.62 27.40 -0.33
CA GLU A 346 -31.38 28.26 -1.49
C GLU A 346 -29.89 28.62 -1.58
N LEU A 347 -29.31 28.43 -2.78
CA LEU A 347 -27.93 28.81 -3.05
C LEU A 347 -27.83 30.32 -3.33
N PRO A 348 -26.71 30.98 -2.98
CA PRO A 348 -26.45 32.35 -3.41
C PRO A 348 -26.54 32.50 -4.92
N GLY A 349 -27.12 33.62 -5.38
CA GLY A 349 -27.27 33.92 -6.81
C GLY A 349 -25.95 34.04 -7.59
N ARG A 350 -24.82 34.14 -6.89
CA ARG A 350 -23.46 34.07 -7.45
C ARG A 350 -22.73 32.86 -6.87
N ILE A 351 -22.79 31.74 -7.58
CA ILE A 351 -22.12 30.48 -7.21
C ILE A 351 -21.11 30.06 -8.27
N ALA A 352 -19.98 29.51 -7.83
CA ALA A 352 -19.02 28.81 -8.69
C ALA A 352 -18.54 27.51 -8.03
N HIS A 353 -18.27 26.49 -8.85
CA HIS A 353 -17.59 25.26 -8.45
C HIS A 353 -16.17 25.30 -9.01
N LEU A 354 -15.15 25.28 -8.14
CA LEU A 354 -13.76 25.12 -8.52
C LEU A 354 -13.23 23.73 -8.14
N GLY A 355 -12.44 23.13 -9.01
CA GLY A 355 -11.75 21.87 -8.76
C GLY A 355 -10.39 21.82 -9.45
N ILE A 356 -9.77 20.65 -9.42
CA ILE A 356 -8.62 20.29 -10.25
C ILE A 356 -8.89 18.92 -10.86
N ALA A 357 -8.22 18.61 -11.96
CA ALA A 357 -8.35 17.29 -12.57
C ALA A 357 -7.87 16.19 -11.61
N THR A 358 -8.67 15.15 -11.43
CA THR A 358 -8.36 13.99 -10.59
C THR A 358 -8.48 12.73 -11.45
N ALA A 359 -7.33 12.12 -11.78
CA ALA A 359 -7.30 10.81 -12.41
C ALA A 359 -7.74 9.74 -11.40
N TRP A 360 -8.36 8.66 -11.90
CA TRP A 360 -8.85 7.52 -11.11
C TRP A 360 -9.70 7.90 -9.87
N PRO A 361 -10.71 8.78 -9.98
CA PRO A 361 -11.42 9.34 -8.82
C PRO A 361 -12.12 8.26 -7.99
N SER A 362 -11.99 8.34 -6.66
CA SER A 362 -12.52 7.36 -5.68
C SER A 362 -11.87 5.98 -5.69
N THR A 363 -10.73 5.80 -6.38
CA THR A 363 -9.94 4.55 -6.32
C THR A 363 -8.82 4.63 -5.26
N PRO A 364 -8.16 3.52 -4.92
CA PRO A 364 -6.98 3.50 -4.05
C PRO A 364 -5.79 4.34 -4.55
N ALA A 365 -5.72 4.65 -5.84
CA ALA A 365 -4.62 5.42 -6.43
C ALA A 365 -5.13 6.54 -7.35
N GLU A 366 -6.07 7.32 -6.81
CA GLU A 366 -6.35 8.66 -7.32
C GLU A 366 -5.06 9.47 -7.53
N ALA A 367 -5.00 10.28 -8.59
CA ALA A 367 -3.86 11.15 -8.85
C ALA A 367 -4.28 12.56 -9.28
N ILE A 368 -3.51 13.56 -8.83
CA ILE A 368 -3.66 14.98 -9.16
C ILE A 368 -2.31 15.57 -9.61
N ASP A 369 -2.34 16.76 -10.20
CA ASP A 369 -1.12 17.56 -10.43
C ASP A 369 -0.89 18.58 -9.29
N ALA A 370 0.34 18.68 -8.80
CA ALA A 370 0.69 19.66 -7.77
C ALA A 370 0.69 21.11 -8.29
N ALA A 371 0.90 21.33 -9.60
CA ALA A 371 0.80 22.64 -10.24
C ALA A 371 -0.66 23.11 -10.33
N ASP A 372 -1.61 22.19 -10.61
CA ASP A 372 -3.05 22.48 -10.60
C ASP A 372 -3.50 22.91 -9.19
N LEU A 373 -3.07 22.18 -8.15
CA LEU A 373 -3.34 22.53 -6.75
C LEU A 373 -2.73 23.87 -6.34
N THR A 374 -1.52 24.17 -6.81
CA THR A 374 -0.87 25.47 -6.57
C THR A 374 -1.63 26.61 -7.26
N SER A 375 -2.12 26.38 -8.48
CA SER A 375 -2.94 27.32 -9.24
C SER A 375 -4.29 27.58 -8.56
N LEU A 376 -4.91 26.54 -7.98
CA LEU A 376 -6.14 26.65 -7.20
C LEU A 376 -5.94 27.53 -5.96
N ALA A 377 -4.88 27.28 -5.18
CA ALA A 377 -4.56 28.11 -4.02
C ALA A 377 -4.32 29.58 -4.41
N ALA A 378 -3.65 29.83 -5.55
CA ALA A 378 -3.41 31.18 -6.06
C ALA A 378 -4.69 31.89 -6.52
N LEU A 379 -5.62 31.20 -7.20
CA LEU A 379 -6.91 31.79 -7.61
C LEU A 379 -7.79 32.15 -6.40
N LEU A 380 -7.79 31.30 -5.38
CA LEU A 380 -8.50 31.57 -4.13
C LEU A 380 -7.91 32.76 -3.38
N GLU A 381 -6.58 32.91 -3.38
CA GLU A 381 -5.87 34.06 -2.79
C GLU A 381 -6.20 35.37 -3.56
N LEU A 382 -6.17 35.33 -4.90
CA LEU A 382 -6.61 36.44 -5.76
C LEU A 382 -8.04 36.87 -5.46
N TYR A 383 -8.97 35.91 -5.36
CA TYR A 383 -10.35 36.22 -5.03
C TYR A 383 -10.48 36.82 -3.62
N ALA A 384 -9.78 36.28 -2.63
CA ALA A 384 -9.88 36.74 -1.24
C ALA A 384 -9.38 38.18 -1.01
N GLN A 385 -8.20 38.53 -1.54
CA GLN A 385 -7.48 39.78 -1.24
C GLN A 385 -7.01 40.59 -2.47
N GLY A 386 -7.26 40.13 -3.70
CA GLY A 386 -6.94 40.85 -4.95
C GLY A 386 -5.50 40.73 -5.45
N THR A 387 -4.59 40.07 -4.72
CA THR A 387 -3.17 39.91 -5.10
C THR A 387 -2.62 38.55 -4.65
N ILE A 388 -1.79 37.92 -5.48
CA ILE A 388 -0.97 36.77 -5.05
C ILE A 388 0.23 37.28 -4.25
N SER A 389 0.45 36.71 -3.07
CA SER A 389 1.67 36.95 -2.28
C SER A 389 2.83 36.17 -2.87
N GLN A 390 4.01 36.80 -2.97
CA GLN A 390 5.22 36.10 -3.42
C GLN A 390 5.49 34.87 -2.54
N PRO A 391 5.71 33.68 -3.11
CA PRO A 391 5.99 32.48 -2.33
C PRO A 391 7.31 32.65 -1.58
N LYS A 392 7.29 32.42 -0.27
CA LYS A 392 8.53 32.30 0.52
C LYS A 392 9.20 30.99 0.11
N SER A 393 10.28 31.08 -0.67
CA SER A 393 11.04 29.92 -1.11
C SER A 393 11.64 29.18 0.09
N GLN A 394 11.36 27.88 0.18
CA GLN A 394 11.94 26.99 1.18
C GLN A 394 12.22 25.63 0.52
N GLY A 395 13.45 25.15 0.64
CA GLY A 395 13.84 23.83 0.16
C GLY A 395 13.31 22.74 1.10
N ALA A 396 12.82 21.65 0.52
CA ALA A 396 12.47 20.44 1.27
C ALA A 396 13.62 19.43 1.15
N GLU A 397 14.31 19.16 2.25
CA GLU A 397 15.22 18.01 2.36
C GLU A 397 14.38 16.76 2.69
N PHE A 398 14.51 15.73 1.86
CA PHE A 398 14.05 14.38 2.20
C PHE A 398 15.20 13.65 2.90
N ALA A 399 14.99 13.28 4.17
CA ALA A 399 15.94 12.46 4.90
C ALA A 399 16.05 11.07 4.28
N SER A 400 17.27 10.58 4.08
CA SER A 400 17.55 9.20 3.71
C SER A 400 18.05 8.43 4.94
N ASP A 401 17.45 7.27 5.21
CA ASP A 401 17.86 6.41 6.31
C ASP A 401 19.22 5.76 6.04
N ALA A 402 20.11 5.82 7.04
CA ALA A 402 21.40 5.14 6.99
C ALA A 402 21.24 3.62 7.25
N PRO A 403 21.99 2.75 6.54
CA PRO A 403 21.91 1.31 6.76
C PRO A 403 22.44 0.91 8.15
N ALA A 404 21.66 0.09 8.86
CA ALA A 404 22.03 -0.43 10.17
C ALA A 404 23.23 -1.38 10.10
N ALA A 405 24.06 -1.37 11.16
CA ALA A 405 25.20 -2.27 11.28
C ALA A 405 24.76 -3.73 11.55
N ALA A 406 25.56 -4.70 11.08
CA ALA A 406 25.26 -6.12 11.19
C ALA A 406 25.04 -6.58 12.66
N PRO A 407 24.04 -7.42 12.93
CA PRO A 407 23.65 -7.79 14.28
C PRO A 407 24.71 -8.68 14.96
N ARG A 408 25.21 -8.25 16.12
CA ARG A 408 26.18 -8.99 16.96
C ARG A 408 25.52 -10.04 17.88
N LYS A 409 24.22 -10.29 17.73
CA LYS A 409 23.40 -11.25 18.50
C LYS A 409 22.31 -11.80 17.59
N LEU A 410 21.77 -12.98 17.92
CA LEU A 410 20.63 -13.61 17.24
C LEU A 410 19.45 -12.62 17.09
N PRO A 411 19.04 -12.26 15.86
CA PRO A 411 17.82 -11.48 15.65
C PRO A 411 16.57 -12.29 16.01
N LYS A 412 15.48 -11.62 16.40
CA LYS A 412 14.16 -12.26 16.48
C LYS A 412 13.68 -12.62 15.07
N THR A 413 13.00 -13.75 14.91
CA THR A 413 12.45 -14.20 13.61
C THR A 413 11.52 -13.16 12.98
N GLU A 414 10.69 -12.48 13.78
CA GLU A 414 9.85 -11.34 13.38
C GLU A 414 10.67 -10.20 12.72
N SER A 415 11.89 -9.94 13.21
CA SER A 415 12.77 -8.89 12.67
C SER A 415 13.48 -9.31 11.39
N ILE A 416 13.83 -10.60 11.25
CA ILE A 416 14.35 -11.18 9.99
C ILE A 416 13.26 -11.07 8.91
N LEU A 417 12.04 -11.53 9.24
CA LEU A 417 10.90 -11.47 8.34
C LEU A 417 10.59 -10.03 7.89
N LYS A 418 10.53 -9.06 8.81
CA LYS A 418 10.25 -7.66 8.47
C LYS A 418 11.22 -7.12 7.42
N SER A 419 12.52 -7.37 7.57
CA SER A 419 13.54 -6.86 6.65
C SER A 419 13.45 -7.53 5.27
N LEU A 420 13.17 -8.85 5.21
CA LEU A 420 12.96 -9.58 3.96
C LEU A 420 11.65 -9.23 3.23
N VAL A 421 10.58 -8.93 3.98
CA VAL A 421 9.28 -8.49 3.44
C VAL A 421 9.38 -7.07 2.87
N GLU A 422 10.18 -6.19 3.46
CA GLU A 422 10.36 -4.82 2.97
C GLU A 422 11.43 -4.69 1.87
N ALA A 423 12.20 -5.76 1.61
CA ALA A 423 13.05 -5.87 0.43
C ALA A 423 12.21 -6.23 -0.82
N TYR A 424 12.45 -5.52 -1.93
CA TYR A 424 11.78 -5.78 -3.21
C TYR A 424 12.66 -6.66 -4.11
N GLY A 425 12.08 -7.67 -4.72
CA GLY A 425 12.76 -8.53 -5.69
C GLY A 425 11.75 -9.45 -6.37
N MET A 426 11.15 -8.98 -7.46
CA MET A 426 10.33 -9.78 -8.36
C MET A 426 11.15 -10.93 -8.96
N SER A 427 10.51 -11.98 -9.49
CA SER A 427 11.17 -13.02 -10.30
C SER A 427 12.06 -12.40 -11.37
N GLU A 428 13.24 -12.95 -11.60
CA GLU A 428 14.32 -12.43 -12.46
C GLU A 428 15.06 -11.19 -11.89
N HIS A 429 14.61 -10.62 -10.76
CA HIS A 429 15.14 -9.39 -10.14
C HIS A 429 15.41 -9.53 -8.62
N GLU A 430 15.67 -10.74 -8.12
CA GLU A 430 15.79 -11.09 -6.69
C GLU A 430 17.06 -10.53 -6.01
N GLY A 431 17.90 -9.82 -6.76
CA GLY A 431 19.18 -9.27 -6.31
C GLY A 431 19.15 -8.46 -5.00
N PRO A 432 18.14 -7.59 -4.73
CA PRO A 432 18.05 -6.88 -3.46
C PRO A 432 17.68 -7.80 -2.29
N VAL A 433 16.80 -8.80 -2.51
CA VAL A 433 16.40 -9.78 -1.49
C VAL A 433 17.58 -10.69 -1.13
N ARG A 434 18.31 -11.19 -2.14
CA ARG A 434 19.55 -11.97 -1.94
C ARG A 434 20.59 -11.21 -1.11
N LYS A 435 20.75 -9.90 -1.37
CA LYS A 435 21.63 -9.03 -0.56
C LYS A 435 21.14 -8.89 0.87
N GLU A 436 19.83 -8.87 1.10
CA GLU A 436 19.25 -8.76 2.45
C GLU A 436 19.40 -10.08 3.24
N VAL A 437 19.10 -11.23 2.62
CA VAL A 437 19.39 -12.56 3.20
C VAL A 437 20.86 -12.65 3.63
N LEU A 438 21.79 -12.25 2.76
CA LEU A 438 23.22 -12.27 3.06
C LEU A 438 23.62 -11.41 4.29
N LYS A 439 22.96 -10.26 4.52
CA LYS A 439 23.19 -9.43 5.72
C LYS A 439 22.62 -10.06 7.00
N LEU A 440 21.55 -10.84 6.88
CA LEU A 440 20.84 -11.45 7.98
C LEU A 440 21.48 -12.77 8.46
N LEU A 441 22.26 -13.43 7.61
CA LEU A 441 22.99 -14.66 7.96
C LEU A 441 24.13 -14.39 8.97
N PRO A 442 24.45 -15.38 9.83
CA PRO A 442 25.56 -15.25 10.79
C PRO A 442 26.92 -15.24 10.08
N ALA A 443 27.90 -14.51 10.63
CA ALA A 443 29.20 -14.29 9.99
C ALA A 443 30.05 -15.54 9.66
N TRP A 444 29.71 -16.72 10.19
CA TRP A 444 30.34 -17.99 9.82
C TRP A 444 29.73 -18.62 8.56
N ALA A 445 28.49 -18.27 8.22
CA ALA A 445 27.82 -18.76 7.03
C ALA A 445 28.47 -18.13 5.79
N LYS A 446 28.97 -18.98 4.89
CA LYS A 446 29.63 -18.56 3.65
C LYS A 446 28.87 -19.15 2.45
N PRO A 447 27.70 -18.58 2.11
CA PRO A 447 26.98 -19.02 0.93
C PRO A 447 27.71 -18.63 -0.36
N GLU A 448 27.51 -19.42 -1.40
CA GLU A 448 27.83 -19.07 -2.79
C GLU A 448 26.58 -18.56 -3.51
N THR A 449 26.75 -17.79 -4.59
CA THR A 449 25.66 -17.50 -5.55
C THR A 449 25.98 -18.24 -6.83
N ASP A 450 25.00 -18.96 -7.40
CA ASP A 450 25.18 -19.67 -8.67
C ASP A 450 24.77 -18.83 -9.89
N ASP A 451 24.94 -19.39 -11.09
CA ASP A 451 24.69 -18.69 -12.37
C ASP A 451 23.20 -18.36 -12.58
N ALA A 452 22.28 -19.04 -11.89
CA ALA A 452 20.84 -18.73 -11.89
C ALA A 452 20.46 -17.71 -10.80
N GLY A 453 21.42 -17.24 -10.00
CA GLY A 453 21.23 -16.26 -8.94
C GLY A 453 20.75 -16.84 -7.61
N ASN A 454 20.67 -18.16 -7.46
CA ASN A 454 20.33 -18.81 -6.20
C ASN A 454 21.43 -18.56 -5.16
N LEU A 455 21.07 -18.36 -3.89
CA LEU A 455 22.02 -18.31 -2.78
C LEU A 455 22.10 -19.69 -2.11
N ILE A 456 23.28 -20.31 -2.05
CA ILE A 456 23.45 -21.69 -1.61
C ILE A 456 24.44 -21.77 -0.44
N LEU A 457 24.00 -22.29 0.71
CA LEU A 457 24.84 -22.53 1.89
C LEU A 457 24.93 -24.03 2.21
N ARG A 458 26.15 -24.59 2.17
CA ARG A 458 26.42 -25.97 2.60
C ARG A 458 26.93 -26.00 4.04
N VAL A 459 26.38 -26.89 4.88
CA VAL A 459 26.75 -27.08 6.30
C VAL A 459 26.77 -28.57 6.64
N GLY A 460 27.84 -29.06 7.26
CA GLY A 460 27.97 -30.47 7.64
C GLY A 460 29.36 -31.03 7.33
N ALA A 461 29.53 -32.34 7.49
CA ALA A 461 30.79 -33.02 7.20
C ALA A 461 30.93 -33.27 5.69
N THR A 462 31.73 -32.47 5.00
CA THR A 462 31.96 -32.60 3.55
C THR A 462 33.04 -33.63 3.22
N GLY A 463 32.74 -34.54 2.28
CA GLY A 463 33.75 -35.40 1.68
C GLY A 463 33.17 -36.47 0.76
N ALA A 464 33.79 -36.71 -0.41
CA ALA A 464 33.30 -37.59 -1.48
C ALA A 464 33.17 -39.09 -1.13
N LYS A 465 33.35 -39.48 0.14
CA LYS A 465 33.14 -40.84 0.68
C LYS A 465 32.21 -40.86 1.91
N SER A 466 31.54 -39.74 2.19
CA SER A 466 30.56 -39.63 3.28
C SER A 466 29.37 -40.54 3.00
N LYS A 467 28.91 -41.28 4.02
CA LYS A 467 27.61 -41.99 4.01
C LYS A 467 26.53 -41.21 4.78
N ALA A 468 26.78 -39.93 5.07
CA ALA A 468 25.80 -39.06 5.69
C ALA A 468 24.65 -38.79 4.70
N PRO A 469 23.39 -38.75 5.14
CA PRO A 469 22.28 -38.38 4.28
C PRO A 469 22.44 -36.92 3.82
N LYS A 470 22.14 -36.66 2.55
CA LYS A 470 22.13 -35.35 1.92
C LYS A 470 20.72 -34.77 2.01
N ILE A 471 20.58 -33.66 2.71
CA ILE A 471 19.30 -32.99 2.96
C ILE A 471 19.37 -31.58 2.37
N LEU A 472 18.37 -31.22 1.58
CA LEU A 472 18.25 -29.89 0.99
C LEU A 472 16.99 -29.18 1.53
N PHE A 473 17.14 -27.94 1.95
CA PHE A 473 16.04 -27.02 2.22
C PHE A 473 16.04 -25.94 1.14
N VAL A 474 14.88 -25.63 0.56
CA VAL A 474 14.72 -24.59 -0.46
C VAL A 474 13.55 -23.67 -0.11
N ALA A 475 13.75 -22.37 -0.27
CA ALA A 475 12.78 -21.29 -0.05
C ALA A 475 13.01 -20.23 -1.13
N HIS A 476 11.97 -19.63 -1.70
CA HIS A 476 12.12 -18.74 -2.85
C HIS A 476 12.26 -17.26 -2.48
N MET A 477 13.17 -16.56 -3.15
CA MET A 477 13.44 -15.14 -2.89
C MET A 477 12.53 -14.21 -3.67
N ASP A 478 11.89 -14.68 -4.74
CA ASP A 478 11.11 -13.82 -5.62
C ASP A 478 9.78 -13.38 -5.00
N GLU A 479 8.96 -12.72 -5.80
CA GLU A 479 7.61 -12.29 -5.51
C GLU A 479 6.91 -11.95 -6.83
N LEU A 480 5.57 -12.00 -6.84
CA LEU A 480 4.75 -11.45 -7.91
C LEU A 480 5.17 -10.02 -8.33
N GLY A 481 4.95 -9.68 -9.59
CA GLY A 481 5.11 -8.31 -10.07
C GLY A 481 4.70 -8.14 -11.53
N TYR A 482 5.21 -7.09 -12.16
CA TYR A 482 5.08 -6.88 -13.60
C TYR A 482 6.43 -6.45 -14.21
N ALA A 483 6.69 -6.86 -15.45
CA ALA A 483 7.83 -6.37 -16.23
C ALA A 483 7.35 -5.33 -17.26
N VAL A 484 8.10 -4.23 -17.43
CA VAL A 484 7.85 -3.25 -18.51
C VAL A 484 8.12 -3.92 -19.86
N ARG A 485 7.07 -4.12 -20.65
CA ARG A 485 7.14 -4.73 -21.99
C ARG A 485 7.39 -3.69 -23.08
N ALA A 486 6.72 -2.55 -22.99
CA ALA A 486 6.82 -1.46 -23.96
C ALA A 486 6.48 -0.11 -23.31
N ILE A 487 6.85 0.97 -24.00
CA ILE A 487 6.50 2.34 -23.64
C ILE A 487 5.60 2.89 -24.75
N ALA A 488 4.37 3.22 -24.41
CA ALA A 488 3.37 3.72 -25.34
C ALA A 488 3.62 5.20 -25.70
N ALA A 489 3.07 5.62 -26.84
CA ALA A 489 3.26 6.98 -27.38
C ALA A 489 2.73 8.11 -26.46
N ASP A 490 1.79 7.79 -25.56
CA ASP A 490 1.24 8.68 -24.53
C ASP A 490 2.00 8.64 -23.20
N GLY A 491 3.17 7.98 -23.15
CA GLY A 491 4.00 7.87 -21.96
C GLY A 491 3.54 6.83 -20.94
N ARG A 492 2.55 6.00 -21.26
CA ARG A 492 2.19 4.84 -20.42
C ARG A 492 3.17 3.69 -20.59
N LEU A 493 3.42 2.97 -19.51
CA LEU A 493 4.11 1.69 -19.59
C LEU A 493 3.09 0.61 -19.90
N GLU A 494 3.38 -0.26 -20.85
CA GLU A 494 2.63 -1.49 -21.07
C GLU A 494 3.38 -2.64 -20.39
N VAL A 495 2.69 -3.40 -19.55
CA VAL A 495 3.35 -4.29 -18.57
C VAL A 495 2.74 -5.69 -18.59
N LEU A 496 3.57 -6.71 -18.39
CA LEU A 496 3.15 -8.11 -18.30
C LEU A 496 3.34 -8.64 -16.88
N PRO A 497 2.41 -9.43 -16.33
CA PRO A 497 2.58 -10.05 -15.01
C PRO A 497 3.77 -11.02 -15.02
N ARG A 498 4.45 -11.08 -13.87
CA ARG A 498 5.38 -12.13 -13.49
C ARG A 498 4.82 -12.79 -12.24
N GLY A 499 4.61 -14.11 -12.30
CA GLY A 499 3.85 -14.88 -11.32
C GLY A 499 2.32 -14.79 -11.48
N GLY A 500 1.60 -15.57 -10.67
CA GLY A 500 0.14 -15.77 -10.81
C GLY A 500 -0.69 -15.21 -9.65
N GLY A 501 -1.25 -14.01 -9.80
CA GLY A 501 -2.15 -13.39 -8.81
C GLY A 501 -3.51 -12.97 -9.37
N ILE A 502 -4.44 -12.61 -8.49
CA ILE A 502 -5.72 -12.00 -8.85
C ILE A 502 -5.48 -10.53 -9.21
N ALA A 503 -5.51 -10.21 -10.52
CA ALA A 503 -5.14 -8.90 -11.05
C ALA A 503 -5.98 -7.74 -10.48
N GLU A 504 -7.23 -8.03 -10.16
CA GLU A 504 -8.21 -7.11 -9.59
C GLU A 504 -7.80 -6.57 -8.21
N PHE A 505 -6.95 -7.28 -7.45
CA PHE A 505 -6.39 -6.77 -6.18
C PHE A 505 -5.25 -5.76 -6.37
N PHE A 506 -4.69 -5.67 -7.58
CA PHE A 506 -3.55 -4.81 -7.88
C PHE A 506 -3.94 -3.62 -8.76
N THR A 507 -4.82 -3.80 -9.75
CA THR A 507 -5.31 -2.69 -10.61
C THR A 507 -5.96 -1.57 -9.79
N GLY A 508 -5.82 -0.31 -10.22
CA GLY A 508 -6.33 0.85 -9.50
C GLY A 508 -5.53 1.24 -8.24
N HIS A 509 -4.37 0.61 -7.98
CA HIS A 509 -3.49 0.89 -6.85
C HIS A 509 -2.14 1.48 -7.28
N ALA A 510 -1.38 1.98 -6.31
CA ALA A 510 -0.04 2.48 -6.52
C ALA A 510 0.95 1.33 -6.80
N VAL A 511 1.95 1.60 -7.63
CA VAL A 511 3.05 0.68 -7.97
C VAL A 511 4.39 1.41 -7.90
N PHE A 512 5.46 0.63 -7.73
CA PHE A 512 6.85 1.08 -7.79
C PHE A 512 7.56 0.43 -8.97
N VAL A 513 8.06 1.24 -9.90
CA VAL A 513 8.95 0.81 -10.98
C VAL A 513 10.40 0.90 -10.47
N HIS A 514 11.14 -0.21 -10.51
CA HIS A 514 12.52 -0.33 -10.01
C HIS A 514 13.54 0.02 -11.09
N ALA A 515 13.49 1.26 -11.57
CA ALA A 515 14.42 1.77 -12.56
C ALA A 515 15.87 1.85 -12.03
N ALA A 516 16.85 1.79 -12.93
CA ALA A 516 18.28 1.88 -12.60
C ALA A 516 18.69 3.14 -11.80
N LYS A 517 17.90 4.22 -11.87
CA LYS A 517 18.09 5.47 -11.11
C LYS A 517 17.21 5.55 -9.86
N GLY A 518 16.83 4.40 -9.30
CA GLY A 518 15.98 4.27 -8.11
C GLY A 518 14.49 4.22 -8.44
N ILE A 519 13.69 3.95 -7.41
CA ILE A 519 12.25 3.72 -7.51
C ILE A 519 11.51 4.92 -8.12
N ARG A 520 10.51 4.63 -8.97
CA ARG A 520 9.55 5.59 -9.52
C ARG A 520 8.13 5.15 -9.18
N PRO A 521 7.37 5.92 -8.39
CA PRO A 521 5.96 5.64 -8.17
C PRO A 521 5.12 5.82 -9.43
N GLY A 522 4.07 5.01 -9.54
CA GLY A 522 3.05 5.09 -10.57
C GLY A 522 1.74 4.48 -10.11
N VAL A 523 0.78 4.37 -11.03
CA VAL A 523 -0.55 3.78 -10.82
C VAL A 523 -0.80 2.75 -11.90
N ILE A 524 -1.16 1.51 -11.52
CA ILE A 524 -1.61 0.52 -12.49
C ILE A 524 -3.08 0.83 -12.86
N GLU A 525 -3.31 1.08 -14.15
CA GLU A 525 -4.58 1.61 -14.65
C GLU A 525 -5.72 0.57 -14.52
N LEU A 526 -6.94 1.05 -14.29
CA LEU A 526 -8.14 0.23 -14.41
C LEU A 526 -8.56 0.12 -15.89
N PRO A 527 -9.23 -0.99 -16.31
CA PRO A 527 -9.72 -1.13 -17.68
C PRO A 527 -10.67 0.01 -18.09
N ASN A 528 -10.73 0.31 -19.39
CA ASN A 528 -11.63 1.34 -19.91
C ASN A 528 -13.09 1.05 -19.51
N GLY A 529 -13.79 2.09 -19.01
CA GLY A 529 -15.17 1.98 -18.54
C GLY A 529 -15.37 1.46 -17.12
N TRP A 530 -14.30 1.30 -16.31
CA TRP A 530 -14.36 0.87 -14.90
C TRP A 530 -15.29 1.71 -14.00
N ASP A 531 -15.58 2.95 -14.40
CA ASP A 531 -16.45 3.90 -13.70
C ASP A 531 -17.94 3.79 -14.12
N GLN A 532 -18.26 2.97 -15.12
CA GLN A 532 -19.62 2.80 -15.61
C GLN A 532 -20.46 1.88 -14.70
N PRO A 533 -21.77 2.15 -14.52
CA PRO A 533 -22.61 1.38 -13.60
C PRO A 533 -22.75 -0.12 -13.92
N ASN A 534 -22.57 -0.49 -15.19
CA ASN A 534 -22.66 -1.84 -15.72
C ASN A 534 -21.29 -2.38 -16.18
N PHE A 535 -20.19 -1.90 -15.59
CA PHE A 535 -18.86 -2.41 -15.90
C PHE A 535 -18.77 -3.91 -15.63
N GLU A 536 -18.24 -4.65 -16.61
CA GLU A 536 -17.78 -6.02 -16.43
C GLU A 536 -16.28 -6.08 -16.72
N TRP A 537 -15.56 -6.88 -15.94
CA TRP A 537 -14.16 -7.18 -16.23
C TRP A 537 -14.02 -7.84 -17.62
N PRO A 538 -13.02 -7.42 -18.43
CA PRO A 538 -12.76 -8.03 -19.72
C PRO A 538 -12.63 -9.56 -19.63
N ARG A 539 -13.09 -10.29 -20.66
CA ARG A 539 -13.05 -11.75 -20.71
C ARG A 539 -12.38 -12.25 -22.00
N GLY A 540 -12.00 -13.51 -22.04
CA GLY A 540 -11.42 -14.14 -23.24
C GLY A 540 -10.04 -13.58 -23.62
N PRO A 541 -9.66 -13.54 -24.91
CA PRO A 541 -8.32 -13.11 -25.34
C PRO A 541 -7.89 -11.71 -24.87
N GLN A 542 -8.85 -10.81 -24.64
CA GLN A 542 -8.62 -9.46 -24.12
C GLN A 542 -8.19 -9.45 -22.65
N ALA A 543 -8.58 -10.47 -21.87
CA ALA A 543 -8.03 -10.74 -20.55
C ALA A 543 -6.75 -11.60 -20.62
N ALA A 544 -6.71 -12.57 -21.55
CA ALA A 544 -5.61 -13.53 -21.68
C ALA A 544 -4.28 -12.90 -22.11
N GLY A 545 -4.29 -11.68 -22.66
CA GLY A 545 -3.05 -10.95 -22.97
C GLY A 545 -2.27 -10.51 -21.72
N GLY A 546 -2.87 -10.51 -20.53
CA GLY A 546 -2.25 -10.07 -19.27
C GLY A 546 -1.77 -8.60 -19.25
N LEU A 547 -2.04 -7.85 -20.32
CA LEU A 547 -1.40 -6.57 -20.58
C LEU A 547 -2.09 -5.46 -19.78
N ALA A 548 -1.48 -5.09 -18.66
CA ALA A 548 -1.88 -3.91 -17.90
C ALA A 548 -1.13 -2.66 -18.41
N ARG A 549 -1.61 -1.48 -18.01
CA ARG A 549 -0.95 -0.19 -18.26
C ARG A 549 -0.57 0.45 -16.93
N VAL A 550 0.53 1.20 -16.89
CA VAL A 550 0.96 1.97 -15.72
C VAL A 550 1.17 3.43 -16.09
N ASP A 551 0.53 4.33 -15.34
CA ASP A 551 0.81 5.77 -15.33
C ASP A 551 1.96 6.07 -14.37
N VAL A 552 3.09 6.55 -14.88
CA VAL A 552 4.23 7.03 -14.07
C VAL A 552 4.34 8.55 -14.02
N GLY A 553 3.30 9.24 -14.47
CA GLY A 553 3.22 10.70 -14.59
C GLY A 553 3.54 11.23 -15.98
N ALA A 554 4.31 10.48 -16.77
CA ALA A 554 4.70 10.86 -18.13
C ALA A 554 3.51 10.97 -19.10
N ARG A 555 3.71 11.80 -20.13
CA ARG A 555 2.83 12.04 -21.29
C ARG A 555 3.50 11.68 -22.63
N SER A 556 4.76 11.23 -22.62
CA SER A 556 5.49 10.78 -23.81
C SER A 556 6.60 9.76 -23.47
N PRO A 557 7.10 8.98 -24.45
CA PRO A 557 8.26 8.11 -24.25
C PRO A 557 9.53 8.85 -23.81
N LEU A 558 9.72 10.10 -24.26
CA LEU A 558 10.84 10.94 -23.86
C LEU A 558 10.80 11.25 -22.36
N GLU A 559 9.61 11.55 -21.84
CA GLU A 559 9.40 11.77 -20.41
C GLU A 559 9.63 10.50 -19.58
N VAL A 560 9.20 9.32 -20.06
CA VAL A 560 9.52 8.04 -19.42
C VAL A 560 11.05 7.81 -19.35
N ALA A 561 11.78 8.12 -20.43
CA ALA A 561 13.23 8.04 -20.46
C ALA A 561 13.91 9.05 -19.50
N GLN A 562 13.33 10.24 -19.28
CA GLN A 562 13.81 11.20 -18.29
C GLN A 562 13.66 10.69 -16.85
N LEU A 563 12.57 9.96 -16.53
CA LEU A 563 12.43 9.26 -15.24
C LEU A 563 13.49 8.15 -15.07
N GLY A 564 14.09 7.70 -16.17
CA GLY A 564 15.11 6.65 -16.22
C GLY A 564 14.54 5.24 -16.39
N ILE A 565 13.25 5.13 -16.73
CA ILE A 565 12.54 3.86 -16.88
C ILE A 565 12.79 3.27 -18.27
N GLN A 566 12.96 1.94 -18.35
CA GLN A 566 13.27 1.21 -19.57
C GLN A 566 12.43 -0.07 -19.70
N VAL A 567 12.39 -0.64 -20.91
CA VAL A 567 11.85 -1.99 -21.14
C VAL A 567 12.70 -3.00 -20.38
N GLY A 568 12.05 -3.92 -19.66
CA GLY A 568 12.69 -4.85 -18.75
C GLY A 568 12.82 -4.37 -17.29
N ASP A 569 12.48 -3.13 -16.97
CA ASP A 569 12.37 -2.72 -15.55
C ASP A 569 11.24 -3.49 -14.86
N SER A 570 11.47 -3.88 -13.60
CA SER A 570 10.49 -4.58 -12.78
C SER A 570 9.58 -3.63 -12.00
N ILE A 571 8.37 -4.08 -11.72
CA ILE A 571 7.32 -3.32 -11.06
C ILE A 571 6.69 -4.16 -9.95
N THR A 572 6.57 -3.58 -8.76
CA THR A 572 5.94 -4.21 -7.59
C THR A 572 4.95 -3.25 -6.93
N VAL A 573 3.94 -3.78 -6.25
CA VAL A 573 3.06 -2.96 -5.38
C VAL A 573 3.82 -2.58 -4.09
N PRO A 574 3.69 -1.33 -3.58
CA PRO A 574 4.29 -0.91 -2.32
C PRO A 574 3.88 -1.82 -1.17
N LYS A 575 4.86 -2.25 -0.37
CA LYS A 575 4.64 -3.16 0.76
C LYS A 575 5.32 -2.66 2.03
N LYS A 576 4.75 -3.08 3.15
CA LYS A 576 5.13 -2.70 4.50
C LYS A 576 4.74 -3.83 5.44
N TYR A 577 5.62 -4.17 6.38
CA TYR A 577 5.28 -5.12 7.44
C TYR A 577 4.38 -4.44 8.48
N ARG A 578 3.20 -5.02 8.75
CA ARG A 578 2.22 -4.51 9.73
C ARG A 578 1.99 -5.54 10.81
N LYS A 579 2.23 -5.16 12.06
CA LYS A 579 1.79 -5.95 13.21
C LYS A 579 0.28 -5.81 13.40
N LEU A 580 -0.43 -6.92 13.39
CA LEU A 580 -1.86 -6.98 13.73
C LEU A 580 -2.01 -7.28 15.24
N PHE A 581 -3.21 -7.65 15.68
CA PHE A 581 -3.41 -8.06 17.07
C PHE A 581 -2.61 -9.33 17.43
N GLY A 582 -2.16 -9.41 18.69
CA GLY A 582 -1.45 -10.57 19.23
C GLY A 582 -0.14 -10.89 18.49
N THR A 583 -0.09 -12.07 17.88
CA THR A 583 1.04 -12.60 17.11
C THR A 583 0.79 -12.64 15.60
N ARG A 584 -0.32 -12.04 15.13
CA ARG A 584 -0.61 -11.95 13.70
C ARG A 584 0.13 -10.78 13.05
N ALA A 585 0.45 -10.96 11.77
CA ALA A 585 1.08 -9.92 10.96
C ALA A 585 0.45 -9.90 9.57
N ASN A 586 0.38 -8.70 8.99
CA ASN A 586 0.06 -8.47 7.59
C ASN A 586 1.32 -8.00 6.84
N GLY A 587 1.41 -8.40 5.58
CA GLY A 587 2.38 -7.91 4.62
C GLY A 587 1.91 -8.21 3.20
N ARG A 588 2.83 -8.08 2.25
CA ARG A 588 2.75 -8.65 0.91
C ARG A 588 4.07 -9.37 0.67
N SER A 589 4.04 -10.50 -0.03
CA SER A 589 5.20 -11.39 -0.18
C SER A 589 5.59 -11.99 1.17
N PHE A 590 4.62 -12.48 1.94
CA PHE A 590 4.93 -13.53 2.92
C PHE A 590 5.29 -14.84 2.21
N ASP A 591 4.66 -15.07 1.06
CA ASP A 591 5.16 -15.95 0.00
C ASP A 591 6.39 -15.32 -0.69
N ASP A 592 7.60 -15.89 -0.63
CA ASP A 592 8.12 -16.84 0.37
C ASP A 592 9.20 -16.19 1.26
N ARG A 593 8.95 -14.94 1.69
CA ARG A 593 9.82 -14.29 2.67
C ARG A 593 9.70 -14.93 4.06
N VAL A 594 8.66 -15.72 4.33
CA VAL A 594 8.52 -16.52 5.54
C VAL A 594 9.44 -17.75 5.50
N GLY A 595 9.49 -18.52 4.41
CA GLY A 595 10.46 -19.61 4.24
C GLY A 595 11.89 -19.09 4.22
N CYS A 596 12.17 -18.01 3.49
CA CYS A 596 13.47 -17.33 3.52
C CYS A 596 13.92 -16.97 4.95
N ALA A 597 13.01 -16.41 5.75
CA ALA A 597 13.26 -16.07 7.15
C ALA A 597 13.44 -17.32 8.04
N ALA A 598 12.66 -18.38 7.80
CA ALA A 598 12.75 -19.64 8.53
C ALA A 598 14.11 -20.32 8.30
N LEU A 599 14.60 -20.36 7.05
CA LEU A 599 15.94 -20.88 6.73
C LEU A 599 17.03 -20.05 7.40
N ALA A 600 16.98 -18.72 7.32
CA ALA A 600 17.97 -17.85 7.96
C ALA A 600 18.01 -18.03 9.49
N ALA A 601 16.84 -18.11 10.14
CA ALA A 601 16.73 -18.38 11.57
C ALA A 601 17.21 -19.79 11.96
N ALA A 602 16.94 -20.80 11.14
CA ALA A 602 17.43 -22.16 11.35
C ALA A 602 18.97 -22.24 11.24
N VAL A 603 19.57 -21.56 10.25
CA VAL A 603 21.03 -21.44 10.13
C VAL A 603 21.63 -20.85 11.41
N TRP A 604 21.09 -19.74 11.92
CA TRP A 604 21.50 -19.19 13.22
C TRP A 604 21.38 -20.21 14.37
N ALA A 605 20.29 -20.97 14.43
CA ALA A 605 20.09 -22.01 15.44
C ALA A 605 21.12 -23.15 15.35
N LEU A 606 21.63 -23.49 14.16
CA LEU A 606 22.68 -24.49 13.98
C LEU A 606 24.08 -24.01 14.42
N GLY A 607 24.33 -22.70 14.36
CA GLY A 607 25.62 -22.09 14.70
C GLY A 607 25.84 -21.73 16.18
N THR A 608 24.84 -21.89 17.06
CA THR A 608 24.94 -21.47 18.47
C THR A 608 25.34 -22.61 19.41
N THR A 609 26.35 -22.38 20.24
CA THR A 609 26.63 -23.19 21.44
C THR A 609 26.49 -22.33 22.71
N PRO A 610 25.84 -22.80 23.79
CA PRO A 610 25.62 -21.97 24.99
C PRO A 610 26.87 -21.61 25.82
N GLN A 611 28.08 -22.03 25.43
CA GLN A 611 29.23 -22.12 26.35
C GLN A 611 30.54 -21.44 25.90
N SER A 612 30.66 -20.93 24.66
CA SER A 612 31.95 -20.40 24.16
C SER A 612 31.92 -19.00 23.53
N GLY A 613 30.74 -18.44 23.24
CA GLY A 613 30.63 -17.12 22.58
C GLY A 613 31.14 -17.07 21.13
N GLN A 614 31.63 -18.18 20.57
CA GLN A 614 32.02 -18.31 19.17
C GLN A 614 31.01 -19.20 18.43
N ALA A 615 30.50 -18.68 17.31
CA ALA A 615 29.52 -19.37 16.49
C ALA A 615 30.22 -20.28 15.47
N THR A 616 30.56 -21.50 15.88
CA THR A 616 30.97 -22.59 15.00
C THR A 616 29.89 -23.68 14.98
N PRO A 617 29.48 -24.20 13.80
CA PRO A 617 28.52 -25.29 13.74
C PRO A 617 29.02 -26.52 14.49
N LYS A 618 28.13 -27.19 15.24
CA LYS A 618 28.40 -28.57 15.66
C LYS A 618 28.55 -29.45 14.41
N ARG A 619 29.37 -30.51 14.50
CA ARG A 619 29.41 -31.56 13.47
C ARG A 619 28.01 -32.15 13.31
N LEU A 620 27.36 -31.88 12.19
CA LEU A 620 26.05 -32.43 11.86
C LEU A 620 26.18 -33.88 11.37
N PRO A 621 25.16 -34.73 11.61
CA PRO A 621 25.16 -36.12 11.13
C PRO A 621 24.84 -36.25 9.63
N ALA A 622 24.32 -35.17 9.03
CA ALA A 622 23.88 -35.06 7.65
C ALA A 622 24.68 -33.99 6.89
N GLU A 623 24.71 -34.06 5.56
CA GLU A 623 25.14 -32.97 4.68
C GLU A 623 23.93 -32.08 4.36
N ILE A 624 23.92 -30.86 4.90
CA ILE A 624 22.79 -29.93 4.75
C ILE A 624 23.11 -28.89 3.67
N THR A 625 22.21 -28.71 2.72
CA THR A 625 22.22 -27.59 1.78
C THR A 625 21.00 -26.70 2.02
N PHE A 626 21.22 -25.42 2.30
CA PHE A 626 20.17 -24.40 2.26
C PHE A 626 20.25 -23.69 0.91
N VAL A 627 19.10 -23.50 0.27
CA VAL A 627 18.95 -22.77 -1.00
C VAL A 627 17.93 -21.67 -0.77
N TRP A 628 18.30 -20.45 -1.13
CA TRP A 628 17.34 -19.38 -1.41
C TRP A 628 17.27 -19.23 -2.93
N SER A 629 16.15 -19.64 -3.52
CA SER A 629 15.98 -19.82 -4.97
C SER A 629 15.50 -18.56 -5.68
N THR A 630 15.57 -18.58 -7.02
CA THR A 630 15.07 -17.54 -7.93
C THR A 630 13.95 -18.07 -8.83
N GLY A 631 13.04 -17.20 -9.25
CA GLY A 631 11.98 -17.53 -10.22
C GLY A 631 11.11 -18.75 -9.90
N GLU A 632 10.68 -18.96 -8.65
CA GLU A 632 9.68 -20.00 -8.32
C GLU A 632 8.37 -19.69 -9.05
N GLU A 633 7.89 -18.45 -8.90
CA GLU A 633 6.56 -17.98 -9.32
C GLU A 633 6.35 -18.03 -10.84
N ILE A 634 7.44 -18.15 -11.60
CA ILE A 634 7.45 -18.26 -13.07
C ILE A 634 7.80 -19.69 -13.57
N GLY A 635 7.89 -20.67 -12.67
CA GLY A 635 8.05 -22.09 -13.01
C GLY A 635 9.26 -22.80 -12.39
N LEU A 636 9.53 -22.58 -11.09
CA LEU A 636 10.55 -23.29 -10.30
C LEU A 636 11.98 -23.14 -10.86
N VAL A 637 12.28 -21.99 -11.49
CA VAL A 637 13.44 -21.83 -12.41
C VAL A 637 14.78 -22.05 -11.69
N GLY A 638 14.97 -21.39 -10.55
CA GLY A 638 16.19 -21.43 -9.77
C GLY A 638 16.42 -22.79 -9.12
N ALA A 639 15.40 -23.37 -8.47
CA ALA A 639 15.49 -24.71 -7.90
C ALA A 639 15.74 -25.78 -8.98
N LYS A 640 15.14 -25.64 -10.18
CA LYS A 640 15.41 -26.52 -11.31
C LYS A 640 16.89 -26.50 -11.69
N ALA A 641 17.50 -25.32 -11.74
CA ALA A 641 18.92 -25.17 -12.03
C ALA A 641 19.80 -25.83 -10.95
N VAL A 642 19.47 -25.66 -9.66
CA VAL A 642 20.16 -26.36 -8.56
C VAL A 642 20.03 -27.87 -8.68
N ALA A 643 18.81 -28.38 -8.91
CA ALA A 643 18.53 -29.80 -9.01
C ALA A 643 19.33 -30.47 -10.14
N ASP A 644 19.32 -29.88 -11.34
CA ASP A 644 20.07 -30.39 -12.50
C ASP A 644 21.59 -30.30 -12.27
N ARG A 645 22.08 -29.22 -11.63
CA ARG A 645 23.50 -29.03 -11.27
C ARG A 645 23.99 -30.08 -10.27
N LEU A 646 23.17 -30.41 -9.26
CA LEU A 646 23.49 -31.43 -8.26
C LEU A 646 23.44 -32.84 -8.85
N ALA A 647 22.39 -33.15 -9.61
CA ALA A 647 22.23 -34.45 -10.26
C ALA A 647 23.41 -34.77 -11.20
N THR A 648 23.82 -33.81 -12.04
CA THR A 648 24.97 -33.96 -12.96
C THR A 648 26.30 -34.26 -12.24
N LYS A 649 26.44 -33.84 -10.97
CA LYS A 649 27.63 -34.08 -10.14
C LYS A 649 27.55 -35.37 -9.31
N GLY A 650 26.44 -36.12 -9.34
CA GLY A 650 26.18 -37.20 -8.36
C GLY A 650 25.92 -36.67 -6.93
N GLU A 651 25.58 -35.39 -6.81
CA GLU A 651 25.32 -34.67 -5.56
C GLU A 651 23.82 -34.46 -5.29
N ALA A 652 22.93 -35.16 -6.01
CA ALA A 652 21.49 -35.12 -5.73
C ALA A 652 21.20 -35.42 -4.24
N PRO A 653 20.31 -34.66 -3.59
CA PRO A 653 19.95 -34.89 -2.19
C PRO A 653 19.08 -36.15 -2.05
N ASP A 654 19.18 -36.84 -0.91
CA ASP A 654 18.29 -37.95 -0.59
C ASP A 654 16.89 -37.43 -0.22
N PHE A 655 16.86 -36.31 0.53
CA PHE A 655 15.63 -35.65 0.97
C PHE A 655 15.65 -34.16 0.63
N VAL A 656 14.53 -33.66 0.12
CA VAL A 656 14.25 -32.23 -0.08
C VAL A 656 13.10 -31.83 0.83
N PHE A 657 13.26 -30.68 1.46
CA PHE A 657 12.23 -30.00 2.23
C PHE A 657 12.03 -28.63 1.60
N ALA A 658 11.13 -28.53 0.63
CA ALA A 658 10.63 -27.24 0.22
C ALA A 658 10.00 -26.53 1.43
N VAL A 659 10.34 -25.26 1.61
CA VAL A 659 9.88 -24.41 2.70
C VAL A 659 9.07 -23.30 2.05
N ASP A 660 7.77 -23.50 1.96
CA ASP A 660 6.88 -22.79 1.05
C ASP A 660 5.53 -22.52 1.75
N THR A 661 4.62 -21.75 1.15
CA THR A 661 3.32 -21.46 1.75
C THR A 661 2.45 -22.71 1.89
N PHE A 662 1.57 -22.74 2.89
CA PHE A 662 0.35 -23.55 2.86
C PHE A 662 -0.82 -22.60 2.74
N VAL A 663 -1.32 -22.41 1.52
CA VAL A 663 -2.49 -21.57 1.25
C VAL A 663 -3.67 -22.12 2.04
N SER A 664 -4.16 -21.36 3.02
CA SER A 664 -5.12 -21.82 4.01
C SER A 664 -6.53 -21.28 3.72
N SER A 665 -7.53 -22.15 3.88
CA SER A 665 -8.96 -21.76 3.87
C SER A 665 -9.49 -21.28 5.23
N ASP A 666 -8.59 -20.94 6.17
CA ASP A 666 -8.89 -20.26 7.44
C ASP A 666 -9.30 -18.78 7.20
N SER A 667 -10.33 -18.55 6.40
CA SER A 667 -10.89 -17.24 6.03
C SER A 667 -12.41 -17.39 5.85
N PRO A 668 -13.21 -16.37 6.19
CA PRO A 668 -14.67 -16.44 6.03
C PRO A 668 -15.14 -16.54 4.57
N LEU A 669 -14.27 -16.21 3.61
CA LEU A 669 -14.53 -16.33 2.17
C LEU A 669 -14.13 -17.70 1.58
N GLU A 670 -13.47 -18.55 2.36
CA GLU A 670 -12.86 -19.78 1.85
C GLU A 670 -13.59 -21.04 2.34
N SER A 671 -13.67 -22.05 1.47
CA SER A 671 -14.34 -23.30 1.84
C SER A 671 -13.41 -24.19 2.66
N LYS A 672 -13.70 -24.33 3.96
CA LYS A 672 -13.00 -25.21 4.91
C LYS A 672 -13.02 -26.72 4.55
N ARG A 673 -13.64 -27.11 3.44
CA ARG A 673 -13.58 -28.48 2.88
C ARG A 673 -12.16 -28.85 2.38
N PHE A 674 -11.35 -27.86 2.02
CA PHE A 674 -10.04 -28.04 1.41
C PHE A 674 -9.05 -27.05 2.01
N ALA A 675 -7.82 -27.49 2.31
CA ALA A 675 -6.76 -26.66 2.88
C ALA A 675 -7.11 -25.92 4.20
N ASP A 676 -7.98 -26.48 5.06
CA ASP A 676 -8.27 -25.88 6.37
C ASP A 676 -7.10 -26.13 7.33
N ALA A 677 -6.19 -25.15 7.41
CA ALA A 677 -5.06 -25.12 8.34
C ALA A 677 -5.13 -23.82 9.15
N PRO A 678 -5.76 -23.82 10.34
CA PRO A 678 -5.89 -22.60 11.14
C PRO A 678 -4.54 -22.00 11.55
N LEU A 679 -4.43 -20.67 11.43
CA LEU A 679 -3.22 -19.95 11.76
C LEU A 679 -2.94 -19.96 13.28
N GLY A 680 -1.68 -20.01 13.66
CA GLY A 680 -1.21 -20.06 15.06
C GLY A 680 -1.29 -21.44 15.70
N LYS A 681 -1.43 -22.51 14.91
CA LYS A 681 -1.50 -23.90 15.36
C LYS A 681 -0.23 -24.71 15.03
N GLY A 682 0.78 -24.08 14.44
CA GLY A 682 2.07 -24.68 14.08
C GLY A 682 2.32 -24.72 12.58
N PHE A 683 3.56 -25.09 12.23
CA PHE A 683 3.96 -25.34 10.85
C PHE A 683 3.11 -26.46 10.25
N VAL A 684 2.93 -26.46 8.94
CA VAL A 684 2.13 -27.45 8.20
C VAL A 684 3.06 -28.37 7.43
N ILE A 685 2.80 -29.67 7.43
CA ILE A 685 3.36 -30.58 6.43
C ILE A 685 2.42 -30.54 5.22
N ARG A 686 2.91 -29.97 4.11
CA ARG A 686 2.17 -29.81 2.86
C ARG A 686 2.24 -31.14 2.10
N ALA A 687 1.48 -32.12 2.60
CA ALA A 687 1.62 -33.53 2.24
C ALA A 687 1.06 -33.87 0.84
N VAL A 688 0.13 -33.06 0.32
CA VAL A 688 -0.36 -33.15 -1.06
C VAL A 688 -0.58 -31.74 -1.60
N ASP A 689 -0.07 -31.49 -2.80
CA ASP A 689 -0.43 -30.34 -3.63
C ASP A 689 -0.56 -30.74 -5.11
N ASN A 690 -0.55 -29.78 -6.04
CA ASN A 690 -0.65 -30.06 -7.48
C ASN A 690 0.66 -30.63 -8.09
N SER A 691 1.77 -30.58 -7.36
CA SER A 691 3.11 -30.91 -7.83
C SER A 691 3.72 -32.15 -7.17
N ASN A 692 3.36 -32.44 -5.91
CA ASN A 692 3.90 -33.55 -5.13
C ASN A 692 2.84 -34.22 -4.22
N ILE A 693 3.07 -35.51 -3.93
CA ILE A 693 2.38 -36.30 -2.90
C ILE A 693 3.46 -36.94 -2.03
N THR A 694 3.63 -36.44 -0.81
CA THR A 694 4.59 -36.99 0.14
C THR A 694 4.13 -38.35 0.66
N GLU A 695 5.04 -39.33 0.68
CA GLU A 695 4.76 -40.66 1.24
C GLU A 695 4.35 -40.56 2.72
N ARG A 696 3.28 -41.27 3.09
CA ARG A 696 2.70 -41.24 4.44
C ARG A 696 3.73 -41.56 5.54
N ALA A 697 4.66 -42.48 5.29
CA ALA A 697 5.71 -42.83 6.25
C ALA A 697 6.64 -41.64 6.58
N GLN A 698 6.94 -40.78 5.61
CA GLN A 698 7.75 -39.57 5.82
C GLN A 698 6.98 -38.51 6.60
N VAL A 699 5.68 -38.34 6.30
CA VAL A 699 4.77 -37.47 7.07
C VAL A 699 4.72 -37.92 8.54
N ASP A 700 4.50 -39.20 8.79
CA ASP A 700 4.44 -39.74 10.16
C ASP A 700 5.81 -39.62 10.88
N LYS A 701 6.95 -39.84 10.18
CA LYS A 701 8.31 -39.61 10.72
C LYS A 701 8.50 -38.15 11.14
N LEU A 702 8.07 -37.20 10.31
CA LEU A 702 8.20 -35.76 10.59
C LEU A 702 7.28 -35.31 11.75
N ILE A 703 6.05 -35.85 11.84
CA ILE A 703 5.15 -35.62 12.98
C ILE A 703 5.79 -36.13 14.29
N GLN A 704 6.41 -37.31 14.27
CA GLN A 704 7.11 -37.86 15.44
C GLN A 704 8.30 -36.97 15.84
N LEU A 705 9.09 -36.48 14.88
CA LEU A 705 10.19 -35.56 15.13
C LEU A 705 9.71 -34.23 15.74
N ALA A 706 8.63 -33.65 15.21
CA ALA A 706 8.03 -32.42 15.73
C ALA A 706 7.54 -32.60 17.17
N ARG A 707 6.79 -33.68 17.45
CA ARG A 707 6.31 -34.03 18.81
C ARG A 707 7.46 -34.21 19.80
N LYS A 708 8.52 -34.95 19.42
CA LYS A 708 9.72 -35.16 20.24
C LYS A 708 10.43 -33.85 20.62
N ASN A 709 10.35 -32.83 19.76
CA ASN A 709 10.96 -31.50 19.97
C ASN A 709 9.96 -30.43 20.48
N GLN A 710 8.74 -30.83 20.85
CA GLN A 710 7.66 -29.94 21.31
C GLN A 710 7.39 -28.79 20.32
N ILE A 711 7.37 -29.12 19.02
CA ILE A 711 7.05 -28.19 17.93
C ILE A 711 5.61 -28.46 17.50
N PRO A 712 4.69 -27.47 17.59
CA PRO A 712 3.33 -27.61 17.07
C PRO A 712 3.36 -27.88 15.57
N VAL A 713 2.56 -28.87 15.13
CA VAL A 713 2.54 -29.35 13.74
C VAL A 713 1.11 -29.62 13.28
N GLN A 714 0.82 -29.17 12.07
CA GLN A 714 -0.36 -29.47 11.27
C GLN A 714 0.08 -30.26 10.04
N TYR A 715 -0.86 -30.85 9.30
CA TYR A 715 -0.60 -31.50 8.02
C TYR A 715 -1.88 -31.53 7.21
N GLY A 716 -1.77 -31.46 5.88
CA GLY A 716 -2.95 -31.38 5.05
C GLY A 716 -2.66 -31.36 3.55
N VAL A 717 -3.71 -31.03 2.80
CA VAL A 717 -3.71 -30.93 1.34
C VAL A 717 -4.04 -29.50 0.94
N THR A 718 -3.32 -28.93 -0.02
CA THR A 718 -3.58 -27.57 -0.55
C THR A 718 -3.35 -27.53 -2.07
N GLY A 719 -3.51 -26.36 -2.69
CA GLY A 719 -3.25 -26.15 -4.11
C GLY A 719 -1.90 -25.48 -4.36
N GLY A 720 -1.43 -25.53 -5.62
CA GLY A 720 -0.16 -24.92 -6.05
C GLY A 720 0.98 -25.92 -6.21
N GLY A 721 2.15 -25.40 -6.61
CA GLY A 721 3.41 -26.14 -6.68
C GLY A 721 4.40 -25.64 -5.64
N ASN A 722 5.56 -26.29 -5.55
CA ASN A 722 6.66 -25.85 -4.70
C ASN A 722 8.00 -26.27 -5.33
N ASP A 723 9.09 -25.61 -4.93
CA ASP A 723 10.45 -25.83 -5.47
C ASP A 723 11.02 -27.25 -5.27
N GLY A 724 10.46 -28.07 -4.38
CA GLY A 724 10.89 -29.45 -4.15
C GLY A 724 10.56 -30.39 -5.31
N ALA A 725 9.50 -30.11 -6.06
CA ALA A 725 9.00 -30.96 -7.13
C ALA A 725 10.02 -31.24 -8.26
N VAL A 726 10.93 -30.29 -8.53
CA VAL A 726 11.95 -30.44 -9.59
C VAL A 726 13.07 -31.42 -9.25
N PHE A 727 13.20 -31.83 -7.98
CA PHE A 727 14.18 -32.81 -7.51
C PHE A 727 13.69 -34.26 -7.62
N LEU A 728 12.37 -34.49 -7.63
CA LEU A 728 11.76 -35.83 -7.68
C LEU A 728 12.28 -36.67 -8.87
N ARG A 729 12.42 -36.05 -10.05
CA ARG A 729 12.93 -36.71 -11.27
C ARG A 729 14.39 -37.20 -11.17
N HIS A 730 15.13 -36.72 -10.17
CA HIS A 730 16.52 -37.07 -9.91
C HIS A 730 16.68 -38.08 -8.76
N GLY A 731 15.57 -38.62 -8.24
CA GLY A 731 15.55 -39.66 -7.21
C GLY A 731 15.46 -39.16 -5.77
N SER A 732 15.34 -37.84 -5.55
CA SER A 732 15.12 -37.26 -4.23
C SER A 732 13.69 -37.46 -3.72
N VAL A 733 13.53 -37.60 -2.40
CA VAL A 733 12.20 -37.60 -1.75
C VAL A 733 11.86 -36.17 -1.30
N ASP A 734 10.79 -35.58 -1.85
CA ASP A 734 10.31 -34.25 -1.45
C ASP A 734 9.26 -34.33 -0.34
N ILE A 735 9.49 -33.57 0.73
CA ILE A 735 8.71 -33.50 1.97
C ILE A 735 8.44 -32.02 2.29
N PRO A 736 7.49 -31.35 1.61
CA PRO A 736 7.25 -29.93 1.79
C PRO A 736 6.76 -29.58 3.21
N ILE A 737 7.35 -28.54 3.78
CA ILE A 737 7.01 -27.95 5.08
C ILE A 737 6.68 -26.48 4.90
N ALA A 738 5.72 -26.00 5.70
CA ALA A 738 5.05 -24.76 5.38
C ALA A 738 4.53 -24.02 6.60
N TRP A 739 4.00 -22.81 6.41
CA TRP A 739 3.18 -22.10 7.37
C TRP A 739 1.78 -21.86 6.78
N PRO A 740 0.72 -21.74 7.59
CA PRO A 740 -0.60 -21.37 7.07
C PRO A 740 -0.62 -19.89 6.65
N LEU A 741 -1.04 -19.61 5.42
CA LEU A 741 -1.16 -18.26 4.87
C LEU A 741 -2.63 -17.96 4.50
N ARG A 742 -3.17 -16.85 5.01
CA ARG A 742 -4.45 -16.29 4.51
C ARG A 742 -4.18 -15.31 3.37
N TYR A 743 -5.09 -15.29 2.39
CA TYR A 743 -5.11 -14.31 1.30
C TYR A 743 -3.86 -14.37 0.40
N SER A 744 -3.40 -15.58 0.09
CA SER A 744 -2.18 -15.82 -0.72
C SER A 744 -2.25 -15.08 -2.06
N HIS A 745 -1.10 -14.52 -2.47
CA HIS A 745 -0.91 -13.83 -3.75
C HIS A 745 -1.70 -12.51 -3.83
N SER A 746 -1.74 -11.77 -2.70
CA SER A 746 -2.45 -10.50 -2.58
C SER A 746 -1.64 -9.43 -1.81
N PRO A 747 -2.04 -8.13 -1.85
CA PRO A 747 -1.46 -7.08 -1.01
C PRO A 747 -1.70 -7.25 0.50
N GLY A 748 -2.60 -8.18 0.87
CA GLY A 748 -3.20 -8.30 2.19
C GLY A 748 -2.80 -9.55 2.98
N GLU A 749 -1.87 -10.35 2.50
CA GLU A 749 -1.41 -11.60 3.13
C GLU A 749 -1.27 -11.52 4.66
N VAL A 750 -1.77 -12.54 5.37
CA VAL A 750 -1.72 -12.63 6.85
C VAL A 750 -1.16 -13.97 7.32
N ILE A 751 -0.26 -13.91 8.31
CA ILE A 751 0.34 -15.07 8.99
C ILE A 751 0.24 -14.95 10.52
N ASP A 752 0.56 -16.03 11.23
CA ASP A 752 0.92 -16.01 12.65
C ASP A 752 2.44 -16.20 12.82
N THR A 753 3.11 -15.30 13.54
CA THR A 753 4.57 -15.38 13.73
C THR A 753 4.99 -16.61 14.54
N ARG A 754 4.07 -17.23 15.29
CA ARG A 754 4.29 -18.50 15.99
C ARG A 754 4.48 -19.68 15.04
N ASP A 755 3.85 -19.64 13.86
CA ASP A 755 3.96 -20.71 12.87
C ASP A 755 5.32 -20.63 12.16
N LEU A 756 5.80 -19.42 11.87
CA LEU A 756 7.18 -19.16 11.42
C LEU A 756 8.22 -19.61 12.47
N ASP A 757 8.02 -19.29 13.76
CA ASP A 757 8.91 -19.78 14.82
C ASP A 757 8.91 -21.32 14.92
N ALA A 758 7.76 -21.97 14.68
CA ALA A 758 7.67 -23.44 14.61
C ALA A 758 8.39 -24.00 13.36
N LEU A 759 8.26 -23.33 12.21
CA LEU A 759 8.90 -23.70 10.94
C LEU A 759 10.44 -23.61 11.03
N ALA A 760 10.98 -22.51 11.55
CA ALA A 760 12.41 -22.36 11.79
C ALA A 760 12.95 -23.43 12.77
N ARG A 761 12.17 -23.77 13.80
CA ARG A 761 12.53 -24.83 14.77
C ARG A 761 12.54 -26.22 14.14
N ILE A 762 11.59 -26.57 13.25
CA ILE A 762 11.57 -27.91 12.64
C ILE A 762 12.69 -28.08 11.61
N VAL A 763 13.00 -27.06 10.79
CA VAL A 763 14.17 -27.06 9.90
C VAL A 763 15.45 -27.37 10.68
N ALA A 764 15.66 -26.69 11.82
CA ALA A 764 16.82 -26.94 12.68
C ALA A 764 16.79 -28.31 13.38
N ALA A 765 15.62 -28.93 13.61
CA ALA A 765 15.50 -30.26 14.19
C ALA A 765 15.78 -31.37 13.16
N ILE A 766 15.27 -31.23 11.93
CA ILE A 766 15.56 -32.10 10.78
C ILE A 766 17.08 -32.11 10.54
N ALA A 767 17.69 -30.93 10.37
CA ALA A 767 19.13 -30.78 10.13
C ALA A 767 20.06 -31.39 11.21
N ARG A 768 19.53 -31.66 12.42
CA ARG A 768 20.26 -32.27 13.53
C ARG A 768 20.00 -33.77 13.71
N SER A 769 18.91 -34.32 13.18
CA SER A 769 18.41 -35.65 13.61
C SER A 769 17.47 -36.40 12.65
N TRP A 770 17.38 -35.99 11.39
CA TRP A 770 16.68 -36.74 10.33
C TRP A 770 17.40 -38.03 9.94
#